data_AF-A0A370PEA7-F1
#
_entry.id   AF-A0A370PEA7-F1
#
_cell.length_a   1.000
_cell.length_b   1.000
_cell.length_c   1.000
_cell.angle_alpha   90.00
_cell.angle_beta   90.00
_cell.angle_gamma   90.00
#
_symmetry.space_group_name_H-M   'P 1'
#
loop_
_entity.id
_entity.type
_entity.pdbx_description
1 polymer ?
#
loop_
_entity_poly.entity_id
_entity_poly.type
_entity_poly.pdbx_seq_one_letter_code
_entity_poly.pdbx_strand_id
1 'polypeptide(L)'
;MTGNQGSLRWSSQLTVAPAQQIPKLSGDKIILPPSALEQLLAAAPLQEVTSSGPARPYINTFDPFNPHTFAAESQARERAVDRQQQLPHPLTFRIVNPQNDRVVYAGVREFSAPENEIGLSTFLRGALGIDGTRQPSPHGGDGNDGDVTDNAPAAPTTVTVHAQQLPKGTYVRLRPLEAGYDPGNWKALLEQQLRDNYTTLTSGEVLTVAGGRNQSFQFLVDKVEPHGNGICVVDTDLEVDIVALTEDQARETLEKRLEKSSRVSANRAGTSVGGELRLGQVVSGQVALGDYVDYEVLKWDPSNALELSVKGADDVDLCLFASPLSARQRNRPREDEHVFGDLSNRPTKRIRIQPTNVDMEGAELLYISVHAPTSTDSSGNGLSALPYSLQVHVGSSPAQAENAADSEPESREPGDVQCKNCRQWVPERTLMLHENFCLRNNILCPQCQNVFQKRSPEWQTHWHCPHDSAYGTGDAEKNRHNHFFHSKRSCSGCGFEAEDLSRLAQHRTTSESDPEMDDPDVLVSGLTPHELVDGGRTTECHLCDKIIRLRDMKMHLRHHDLERLSRPTPRICLNQNCGRTLDGRGTQTAVNLGLCSICFGPLYVDTYDPEGKALRRRIERRYLSQMMSGCGKPWCQNEYCKTGKQARPSSTSGASAPLGAAAILAAVRPLLDAVNLRGNAPNTAPFYLCTDQTGQQRRIAAEMLSTEGAVADGKTYALPWCVSAVETTAGNLDKAREWLENWAPAQGEGTESFQR
;
A
#
# COMPACT_ATOMS: atom_id res chain seq x y z
N MET A 1 -24.50 -21.86 25.62
CA MET A 1 -23.73 -23.12 25.65
C MET A 1 -23.62 -23.63 24.22
N THR A 2 -22.57 -23.23 23.51
CA THR A 2 -22.23 -23.71 22.15
C THR A 2 -20.82 -24.30 22.24
N GLY A 3 -20.68 -25.56 21.81
CA GLY A 3 -19.54 -26.41 22.13
C GLY A 3 -18.25 -25.99 21.43
N ASN A 4 -17.24 -25.66 22.23
CA ASN A 4 -15.85 -25.48 21.81
C ASN A 4 -15.15 -26.86 21.72
N GLN A 5 -15.60 -27.71 20.80
CA GLN A 5 -14.97 -29.02 20.54
C GLN A 5 -13.82 -28.81 19.55
N GLY A 6 -12.64 -28.50 20.08
CA GLY A 6 -11.40 -28.32 19.29
C GLY A 6 -10.32 -27.44 19.94
N SER A 7 -10.59 -26.78 21.07
CA SER A 7 -9.62 -25.87 21.70
C SER A 7 -8.48 -26.62 22.39
N LEU A 8 -7.24 -26.24 22.10
CA LEU A 8 -6.03 -26.61 22.86
C LEU A 8 -6.27 -26.36 24.37
N ARG A 9 -6.13 -27.40 25.20
CA ARG A 9 -6.30 -27.31 26.67
C ARG A 9 -4.98 -27.60 27.36
N TRP A 10 -4.34 -26.54 27.84
CA TRP A 10 -3.11 -26.62 28.64
C TRP A 10 -3.17 -25.59 29.77
N SER A 11 -2.63 -25.95 30.93
CA SER A 11 -2.48 -25.02 32.05
C SER A 11 -1.26 -25.35 32.89
N SER A 12 -0.51 -24.32 33.29
CA SER A 12 0.64 -24.46 34.19
C SER A 12 0.71 -23.30 35.17
N GLN A 13 1.22 -23.56 36.37
CA GLN A 13 1.52 -22.54 37.38
C GLN A 13 3.01 -22.23 37.33
N LEU A 14 3.35 -20.98 37.05
CA LEU A 14 4.73 -20.54 36.84
C LEU A 14 5.08 -19.40 37.80
N THR A 15 6.33 -19.35 38.21
CA THR A 15 6.88 -18.25 39.03
C THR A 15 7.25 -17.08 38.14
N VAL A 16 6.87 -15.86 38.51
CA VAL A 16 7.21 -14.67 37.73
C VAL A 16 8.70 -14.37 37.88
N ALA A 17 9.46 -14.43 36.79
CA ALA A 17 10.90 -14.15 36.82
C ALA A 17 11.17 -12.68 37.22
N PRO A 18 12.32 -12.34 37.84
CA PRO A 18 12.68 -10.96 38.15
C PRO A 18 12.78 -10.09 36.90
N ALA A 19 12.33 -8.84 36.97
CA ALA A 19 12.33 -7.91 35.82
C ALA A 19 13.72 -7.66 35.21
N GLN A 20 14.80 -7.86 35.99
CA GLN A 20 16.19 -7.68 35.58
C GLN A 20 16.71 -8.82 34.67
N GLN A 21 16.09 -10.00 34.72
CA GLN A 21 16.53 -11.20 33.99
C GLN A 21 15.79 -11.39 32.66
N ILE A 22 14.78 -10.57 32.38
CA ILE A 22 13.93 -10.69 31.20
C ILE A 22 14.39 -9.65 30.16
N PRO A 23 14.62 -10.03 28.89
CA PRO A 23 14.88 -9.07 27.82
C PRO A 23 13.74 -8.06 27.71
N LYS A 24 13.99 -6.83 27.25
CA LYS A 24 12.93 -5.80 27.13
C LYS A 24 11.78 -6.32 26.26
N LEU A 25 10.71 -6.77 26.90
CA LEU A 25 9.46 -7.20 26.27
C LEU A 25 8.55 -6.00 26.11
N SER A 26 8.04 -5.80 24.91
CA SER A 26 7.03 -4.78 24.59
C SER A 26 5.62 -5.38 24.58
N GLY A 27 4.63 -4.56 24.95
CA GLY A 27 3.20 -4.91 24.88
C GLY A 27 2.78 -6.13 25.69
N ASP A 28 1.99 -7.03 25.11
CA ASP A 28 1.38 -8.20 25.77
C ASP A 28 2.18 -9.50 25.58
N LYS A 29 3.47 -9.40 25.24
CA LYS A 29 4.31 -10.56 24.95
C LYS A 29 4.83 -11.22 26.24
N ILE A 30 4.78 -12.56 26.27
CA ILE A 30 5.37 -13.40 27.32
C ILE A 30 6.45 -14.33 26.80
N ILE A 31 7.32 -14.76 27.71
CA ILE A 31 8.32 -15.80 27.48
C ILE A 31 8.00 -16.98 28.40
N LEU A 32 7.83 -18.17 27.81
CA LEU A 32 7.51 -19.41 28.52
C LEU A 32 8.74 -20.34 28.57
N PRO A 33 8.78 -21.34 29.46
CA PRO A 33 9.87 -22.31 29.48
C PRO A 33 9.76 -23.30 28.31
N PRO A 34 10.87 -23.90 27.84
CA PRO A 34 10.85 -24.94 26.81
C PRO A 34 9.91 -26.11 27.14
N SER A 35 9.83 -26.54 28.41
CA SER A 35 8.89 -27.58 28.84
C SER A 35 7.41 -27.25 28.56
N ALA A 36 7.03 -25.96 28.56
CA ALA A 36 5.68 -25.54 28.21
C ALA A 36 5.38 -25.80 26.73
N LEU A 37 6.36 -25.60 25.83
CA LEU A 37 6.21 -25.91 24.41
C LEU A 37 5.99 -27.40 24.19
N GLU A 38 6.79 -28.25 24.85
CA GLU A 38 6.65 -29.70 24.76
C GLU A 38 5.27 -30.17 25.23
N GLN A 39 4.79 -29.62 26.34
CA GLN A 39 3.45 -29.92 26.86
C GLN A 39 2.33 -29.40 25.95
N LEU A 40 2.50 -28.23 25.33
CA LEU A 40 1.54 -27.68 24.36
C LEU A 40 1.47 -28.54 23.10
N LEU A 41 2.62 -28.99 22.58
CA LEU A 41 2.68 -29.92 21.45
C LEU A 41 2.02 -31.26 21.79
N ALA A 42 2.27 -31.78 23.00
CA ALA A 42 1.62 -33.00 23.49
C ALA A 42 0.09 -32.86 23.64
N ALA A 43 -0.39 -31.66 24.01
CA ALA A 43 -1.81 -31.35 24.16
C ALA A 43 -2.49 -30.90 22.85
N ALA A 44 -1.72 -30.69 21.78
CA ALA A 44 -2.24 -30.21 20.50
C ALA A 44 -3.10 -31.28 19.81
N PRO A 45 -4.27 -30.90 19.25
CA PRO A 45 -5.08 -31.83 18.47
C PRO A 45 -4.27 -32.31 17.26
N LEU A 46 -4.29 -33.62 17.02
CA LEU A 46 -3.71 -34.21 15.81
C LEU A 46 -4.54 -33.78 14.60
N GLN A 47 -4.03 -32.82 13.83
CA GLN A 47 -4.67 -32.40 12.59
C GLN A 47 -4.02 -33.13 11.41
N GLU A 48 -4.84 -33.77 10.58
CA GLU A 48 -4.39 -34.34 9.33
C GLU A 48 -4.06 -33.18 8.38
N VAL A 49 -2.76 -32.92 8.18
CA VAL A 49 -2.32 -31.92 7.20
C VAL A 49 -2.45 -32.56 5.83
N THR A 50 -3.56 -32.29 5.13
CA THR A 50 -3.58 -32.45 3.67
C THR A 50 -2.63 -31.40 3.10
N SER A 51 -1.36 -31.78 2.94
CA SER A 51 -0.37 -30.94 2.29
C SER A 51 -0.87 -30.60 0.88
N SER A 52 -1.23 -29.34 0.64
CA SER A 52 -1.55 -28.83 -0.71
C SER A 52 -0.29 -28.33 -1.42
N GLY A 53 0.86 -28.95 -1.15
CA GLY A 53 2.13 -28.74 -1.83
C GLY A 53 2.59 -30.04 -2.50
N PRO A 54 3.42 -29.97 -3.55
CA PRO A 54 3.84 -31.15 -4.29
C PRO A 54 4.60 -32.10 -3.36
N ALA A 55 4.45 -33.40 -3.62
CA ALA A 55 5.17 -34.47 -2.95
C ALA A 55 6.66 -34.12 -2.84
N ARG A 56 7.24 -34.29 -1.64
CA ARG A 56 8.68 -34.14 -1.40
C ARG A 56 9.47 -34.90 -2.48
N PRO A 57 10.61 -34.36 -2.96
CA PRO A 57 11.43 -35.04 -3.95
C PRO A 57 11.86 -36.42 -3.42
N TYR A 58 11.70 -37.42 -4.26
CA TYR A 58 12.11 -38.80 -4.00
C TYR A 58 13.60 -38.84 -3.61
N ILE A 59 13.91 -39.62 -2.59
CA ILE A 59 15.30 -39.97 -2.27
C ILE A 59 15.84 -40.78 -3.46
N ASN A 60 17.08 -40.52 -3.89
CA ASN A 60 17.72 -41.11 -5.09
C ASN A 60 17.87 -42.66 -5.10
N THR A 61 17.17 -43.38 -4.23
CA THR A 61 17.26 -44.85 -4.05
C THR A 61 15.94 -45.57 -4.35
N PHE A 62 14.91 -44.87 -4.83
CA PHE A 62 13.61 -45.49 -5.14
C PHE A 62 13.58 -46.12 -6.53
N ASP A 63 13.56 -47.46 -6.59
CA ASP A 63 13.35 -48.26 -7.82
C ASP A 63 11.87 -48.69 -7.94
N PRO A 64 11.13 -48.24 -8.98
CA PRO A 64 9.71 -48.54 -9.18
C PRO A 64 9.36 -50.01 -9.45
N PHE A 65 10.35 -50.84 -9.80
CA PHE A 65 10.10 -52.23 -10.23
C PHE A 65 10.52 -53.28 -9.19
N ASN A 66 11.06 -52.86 -8.05
CA ASN A 66 11.43 -53.76 -6.97
C ASN A 66 10.32 -53.81 -5.88
N PRO A 67 9.71 -54.98 -5.64
CA PRO A 67 8.59 -55.11 -4.68
C PRO A 67 8.99 -54.82 -3.23
N HIS A 68 10.27 -54.95 -2.86
CA HIS A 68 10.75 -54.68 -1.51
C HIS A 68 10.95 -53.18 -1.24
N THR A 69 11.43 -52.41 -2.22
CA THR A 69 11.53 -50.95 -2.13
C THR A 69 10.14 -50.31 -2.18
N PHE A 70 9.23 -50.84 -3.00
CA PHE A 70 7.85 -50.37 -3.05
C PHE A 70 7.08 -50.61 -1.75
N ALA A 71 7.23 -51.78 -1.11
CA ALA A 71 6.60 -52.06 0.18
C ALA A 71 7.17 -51.22 1.32
N ALA A 72 8.49 -50.98 1.32
CA ALA A 72 9.14 -50.09 2.28
C ALA A 72 8.72 -48.63 2.09
N GLU A 73 8.61 -48.15 0.85
CA GLU A 73 8.11 -46.80 0.51
C GLU A 73 6.61 -46.66 0.82
N SER A 74 5.81 -47.70 0.57
CA SER A 74 4.38 -47.75 0.91
C SER A 74 4.17 -47.68 2.42
N GLN A 75 4.90 -48.46 3.21
CA GLN A 75 4.87 -48.37 4.67
C GLN A 75 5.44 -47.04 5.18
N ALA A 76 6.47 -46.50 4.53
CA ALA A 76 7.00 -45.18 4.85
C ALA A 76 5.97 -44.08 4.54
N ARG A 77 5.20 -44.17 3.45
CA ARG A 77 4.11 -43.24 3.09
C ARG A 77 2.88 -43.38 3.99
N GLU A 78 2.52 -44.60 4.39
CA GLU A 78 1.46 -44.82 5.39
C GLU A 78 1.85 -44.27 6.77
N ARG A 79 3.14 -44.32 7.12
CA ARG A 79 3.69 -43.70 8.35
C ARG A 79 3.97 -42.20 8.20
N ALA A 80 4.15 -41.69 6.97
CA ALA A 80 4.44 -40.30 6.62
C ALA A 80 3.22 -39.54 6.09
N VAL A 81 2.00 -39.99 6.41
CA VAL A 81 0.90 -39.05 6.63
C VAL A 81 1.35 -38.19 7.80
N ASP A 82 1.98 -37.05 7.50
CA ASP A 82 2.51 -36.08 8.47
C ASP A 82 1.34 -35.60 9.36
N ARG A 83 1.00 -36.39 10.38
CA ARG A 83 0.18 -36.00 11.52
C ARG A 83 1.02 -35.03 12.34
N GLN A 84 1.18 -33.82 11.82
CA GLN A 84 1.87 -32.76 12.53
C GLN A 84 0.94 -32.22 13.61
N GLN A 85 1.46 -32.18 14.83
CA GLN A 85 0.86 -31.42 15.93
C GLN A 85 0.97 -29.93 15.57
N GLN A 86 -0.02 -29.40 14.86
CA GLN A 86 -0.08 -27.98 14.54
C GLN A 86 -0.73 -27.24 15.70
N LEU A 87 0.06 -26.37 16.32
CA LEU A 87 -0.44 -25.41 17.29
C LEU A 87 -1.23 -24.31 16.56
N PRO A 88 -2.35 -23.84 17.12
CA PRO A 88 -3.12 -22.76 16.52
C PRO A 88 -2.28 -21.47 16.46
N HIS A 89 -2.29 -20.80 15.31
CA HIS A 89 -1.69 -19.48 15.14
C HIS A 89 -2.78 -18.40 15.16
N PRO A 90 -2.64 -17.33 15.94
CA PRO A 90 -1.63 -17.09 16.99
C PRO A 90 -1.95 -17.82 18.29
N LEU A 91 -0.88 -18.20 19.02
CA LEU A 91 -0.97 -18.79 20.36
C LEU A 91 -1.29 -17.72 21.39
N THR A 92 -2.43 -17.88 22.05
CA THR A 92 -2.94 -16.93 23.05
C THR A 92 -3.15 -17.61 24.40
N PHE A 93 -2.81 -16.89 25.46
CA PHE A 93 -2.82 -17.40 26.83
C PHE A 93 -3.63 -16.49 27.73
N ARG A 94 -4.41 -17.10 28.63
CA ARG A 94 -5.09 -16.45 29.74
C ARG A 94 -4.24 -16.58 30.98
N ILE A 95 -3.74 -15.46 31.48
CA ILE A 95 -2.92 -15.39 32.70
C ILE A 95 -3.82 -14.94 33.84
N VAL A 96 -3.79 -15.70 34.94
CA VAL A 96 -4.53 -15.41 36.16
C VAL A 96 -3.53 -15.22 37.29
N ASN A 97 -3.62 -14.09 37.99
CA ASN A 97 -2.92 -13.93 39.26
C ASN A 97 -3.84 -14.42 40.39
N PRO A 98 -3.54 -15.54 41.06
CA PRO A 98 -4.39 -16.10 42.11
C PRO A 98 -4.42 -15.24 43.39
N GLN A 99 -3.53 -14.25 43.54
CA GLN A 99 -3.48 -13.38 44.73
C GLN A 99 -4.53 -12.27 44.69
N ASN A 100 -4.96 -11.82 43.50
CA ASN A 100 -5.88 -10.69 43.33
C ASN A 100 -6.99 -10.96 42.31
N ASP A 101 -7.11 -12.20 41.84
CA ASP A 101 -8.06 -12.68 40.83
C ASP A 101 -8.07 -11.88 39.52
N ARG A 102 -6.99 -11.14 39.22
CA ARG A 102 -6.88 -10.41 37.96
C ARG A 102 -6.56 -11.35 36.80
N VAL A 103 -7.18 -11.07 35.67
CA VAL A 103 -7.12 -11.90 34.46
C VAL A 103 -6.70 -11.03 33.29
N VAL A 104 -5.63 -11.42 32.60
CA VAL A 104 -5.14 -10.70 31.42
C VAL A 104 -4.82 -11.71 30.33
N TYR A 105 -5.04 -11.33 29.07
CA TYR A 105 -4.66 -12.13 27.92
C TYR A 105 -3.32 -11.67 27.34
N ALA A 106 -2.54 -12.62 26.84
CA ALA A 106 -1.20 -12.38 26.34
C ALA A 106 -0.83 -13.32 25.17
N GLY A 107 0.07 -12.85 24.31
CA GLY A 107 0.68 -13.65 23.26
C GLY A 107 2.07 -14.15 23.66
N VAL A 108 2.47 -15.34 23.21
CA VAL A 108 3.85 -15.82 23.39
C VAL A 108 4.79 -15.22 22.35
N ARG A 109 5.97 -14.77 22.78
CA ARG A 109 7.05 -14.35 21.89
C ARG A 109 8.03 -15.49 21.62
N GLU A 110 8.47 -16.17 22.68
CA GLU A 110 9.44 -17.27 22.59
C GLU A 110 9.36 -18.21 23.80
N PHE A 111 9.99 -19.38 23.67
CA PHE A 111 10.05 -20.43 24.70
C PHE A 111 11.49 -20.59 25.22
N SER A 112 12.01 -19.56 25.87
CA SER A 112 13.42 -19.48 26.32
C SER A 112 13.57 -19.22 27.83
N ALA A 113 12.47 -19.18 28.58
CA ALA A 113 12.52 -18.92 30.03
C ALA A 113 13.17 -20.09 30.79
N PRO A 114 13.79 -19.85 31.96
CA PRO A 114 14.18 -20.90 32.88
C PRO A 114 12.98 -21.78 33.25
N GLU A 115 13.24 -23.05 33.53
CA GLU A 115 12.19 -24.00 33.91
C GLU A 115 11.42 -23.54 35.15
N ASN A 116 10.10 -23.65 35.10
CA ASN A 116 9.15 -23.15 36.12
C ASN A 116 9.05 -21.62 36.26
N GLU A 117 9.66 -20.85 35.36
CA GLU A 117 9.58 -19.38 35.37
C GLU A 117 8.84 -18.82 34.15
N ILE A 118 8.23 -17.64 34.30
CA ILE A 118 7.60 -16.88 33.21
C ILE A 118 8.14 -15.47 33.13
N GLY A 119 8.52 -15.08 31.90
CA GLY A 119 8.87 -13.70 31.57
C GLY A 119 7.61 -12.89 31.23
N LEU A 120 7.28 -11.90 32.06
CA LEU A 120 6.19 -10.95 31.83
C LEU A 120 6.73 -9.56 31.47
N SER A 121 6.11 -8.90 30.50
CA SER A 121 6.38 -7.49 30.16
C SER A 121 5.99 -6.55 31.32
N THR A 122 6.51 -5.33 31.30
CA THR A 122 6.17 -4.29 32.30
C THR A 122 4.68 -3.97 32.31
N PHE A 123 4.05 -3.95 31.12
CA PHE A 123 2.61 -3.81 30.96
C PHE A 123 1.83 -4.92 31.67
N LEU A 124 2.19 -6.19 31.43
CA LEU A 124 1.48 -7.33 32.02
C LEU A 124 1.67 -7.41 33.54
N ARG A 125 2.83 -7.01 34.07
CA ARG A 125 3.06 -6.93 35.52
C ARG A 125 2.17 -5.90 36.20
N GLY A 126 2.01 -4.73 35.58
CA GLY A 126 1.11 -3.68 36.04
C GLY A 126 -0.36 -4.13 35.99
N ALA A 127 -0.79 -4.71 34.87
CA ALA A 127 -2.15 -5.21 34.69
C ALA A 127 -2.50 -6.31 35.71
N LEU A 128 -1.60 -7.29 35.90
CA LEU A 128 -1.76 -8.37 36.88
C LEU A 128 -1.52 -7.93 38.34
N GLY A 129 -1.14 -6.68 38.59
CA GLY A 129 -0.93 -6.13 39.93
C GLY A 129 0.23 -6.78 40.70
N ILE A 130 1.28 -7.19 39.98
CA ILE A 130 2.46 -7.86 40.55
C ILE A 130 3.48 -6.83 41.05
N ASP A 131 3.66 -5.74 40.31
CA ASP A 131 4.52 -4.61 40.69
C ASP A 131 3.64 -3.57 41.40
N GLY A 132 3.42 -3.76 42.71
CA GLY A 132 2.57 -2.89 43.51
C GLY A 132 3.00 -1.42 43.51
N THR A 133 2.46 -0.60 42.62
CA THR A 133 2.32 0.82 42.87
C THR A 133 1.21 1.00 43.90
N ARG A 134 1.61 1.37 45.14
CA ARG A 134 0.71 1.90 46.16
C ARG A 134 -0.24 2.91 45.51
N GLN A 135 -1.53 2.59 45.41
CA GLN A 135 -2.55 3.61 45.21
C GLN A 135 -2.49 4.58 46.41
N PRO A 136 -2.36 5.89 46.21
CA PRO A 136 -2.54 6.84 47.30
C PRO A 136 -4.03 6.86 47.66
N SER A 137 -4.40 6.24 48.77
CA SER A 137 -5.70 6.44 49.37
C SER A 137 -5.84 7.92 49.78
N PRO A 138 -6.95 8.60 49.46
CA PRO A 138 -7.20 9.94 49.95
C PRO A 138 -7.85 9.81 51.32
N HIS A 139 -7.09 10.00 52.41
CA HIS A 139 -7.52 10.51 53.72
C HIS A 139 -6.30 10.56 54.65
N GLY A 140 -6.15 11.71 55.32
CA GLY A 140 -4.92 12.17 55.95
C GLY A 140 -4.66 11.67 57.37
N GLY A 141 -3.59 12.23 57.96
CA GLY A 141 -3.30 12.12 59.39
C GLY A 141 -1.83 11.84 59.70
N ASP A 142 -1.09 12.91 59.98
CA ASP A 142 0.06 13.04 60.90
C ASP A 142 0.98 11.84 61.20
N GLY A 143 2.25 12.04 60.84
CA GLY A 143 3.44 11.87 61.66
C GLY A 143 3.58 10.64 62.57
N ASN A 144 4.49 9.72 62.19
CA ASN A 144 5.53 9.27 63.10
C ASN A 144 6.71 8.67 62.33
N ASP A 145 7.93 9.10 62.68
CA ASP A 145 9.18 8.44 62.33
C ASP A 145 9.20 7.03 62.95
N GLY A 146 9.62 6.05 62.15
CA GLY A 146 9.73 4.66 62.56
C GLY A 146 10.52 3.85 61.55
N ASP A 147 11.84 3.90 61.68
CA ASP A 147 12.77 2.90 61.16
C ASP A 147 12.32 1.51 61.62
N VAL A 148 11.82 0.69 60.69
CA VAL A 148 11.58 -0.73 60.89
C VAL A 148 12.05 -1.47 59.64
N THR A 149 13.16 -2.17 59.83
CA THR A 149 13.66 -3.26 59.00
C THR A 149 12.55 -4.28 58.70
N ASP A 150 12.18 -4.42 57.42
CA ASP A 150 11.36 -5.53 56.95
C ASP A 150 11.95 -6.07 55.63
N ASN A 151 13.14 -6.65 55.74
CA ASN A 151 13.70 -7.55 54.73
C ASN A 151 13.14 -8.97 54.99
N ALA A 152 11.82 -9.10 54.86
CA ALA A 152 11.20 -10.40 54.62
C ALA A 152 11.29 -10.67 53.11
N PRO A 153 11.89 -11.78 52.65
CA PRO A 153 11.91 -12.09 51.23
C PRO A 153 10.46 -12.28 50.79
N ALA A 154 9.95 -11.33 49.99
CA ALA A 154 8.64 -11.44 49.37
C ALA A 154 8.57 -12.79 48.64
N ALA A 155 7.60 -13.63 49.01
CA ALA A 155 7.43 -14.93 48.39
C ALA A 155 7.34 -14.75 46.86
N PRO A 156 7.95 -15.65 46.07
CA PRO A 156 7.90 -15.56 44.62
C PRO A 156 6.44 -15.54 44.14
N THR A 157 6.04 -14.46 43.47
CA THR A 157 4.68 -14.32 42.94
C THR A 157 4.46 -15.37 41.86
N THR A 158 3.50 -16.28 42.07
CA THR A 158 3.13 -17.30 41.08
C THR A 158 1.88 -16.88 40.31
N VAL A 159 1.87 -17.15 39.01
CA VAL A 159 0.71 -16.94 38.12
C VAL A 159 0.29 -18.24 37.46
N THR A 160 -1.01 -18.39 37.19
CA THR A 160 -1.56 -19.54 36.48
C THR A 160 -1.81 -19.18 35.03
N VAL A 161 -1.17 -19.88 34.10
CA VAL A 161 -1.27 -19.64 32.66
C VAL A 161 -2.12 -20.74 32.03
N HIS A 162 -3.14 -20.37 31.28
CA HIS A 162 -3.99 -21.29 30.53
C HIS A 162 -3.89 -21.01 29.03
N ALA A 163 -3.68 -22.04 28.20
CA ALA A 163 -3.83 -21.90 26.76
C ALA A 163 -5.33 -21.70 26.44
N GLN A 164 -5.66 -20.58 25.81
CA GLN A 164 -7.04 -20.24 25.48
C GLN A 164 -7.08 -19.41 24.20
N GLN A 165 -7.69 -19.98 23.15
CA GLN A 165 -7.88 -19.25 21.90
C GLN A 165 -8.94 -18.16 22.05
N LEU A 166 -8.57 -16.92 21.72
CA LEU A 166 -9.49 -15.80 21.63
C LEU A 166 -10.10 -15.67 20.22
N PRO A 167 -11.35 -15.19 20.12
CA PRO A 167 -11.94 -14.85 18.83
C PRO A 167 -11.20 -13.66 18.19
N LYS A 168 -11.19 -13.64 16.86
CA LYS A 168 -10.69 -12.52 16.06
C LYS A 168 -11.54 -11.27 16.30
N GLY A 169 -10.90 -10.14 16.57
CA GLY A 169 -11.57 -8.86 16.80
C GLY A 169 -12.06 -8.23 15.51
N THR A 170 -13.25 -7.63 15.55
CA THR A 170 -13.81 -6.83 14.45
C THR A 170 -13.89 -5.35 14.80
N TYR A 171 -14.13 -5.02 16.07
CA TYR A 171 -14.24 -3.64 16.53
C TYR A 171 -13.65 -3.49 17.93
N VAL A 172 -12.99 -2.36 18.19
CA VAL A 172 -12.54 -1.95 19.53
C VAL A 172 -12.84 -0.47 19.75
N ARG A 173 -13.37 -0.17 20.94
CA ARG A 173 -13.55 1.19 21.43
C ARG A 173 -12.47 1.50 22.45
N LEU A 174 -11.64 2.49 22.14
CA LEU A 174 -10.58 2.96 23.01
C LEU A 174 -10.94 4.34 23.58
N ARG A 175 -10.65 4.57 24.85
CA ARG A 175 -10.84 5.87 25.50
C ARG A 175 -9.50 6.42 26.00
N PRO A 176 -9.04 7.59 25.53
CA PRO A 176 -7.79 8.17 26.01
C PRO A 176 -7.96 8.61 27.47
N LEU A 177 -6.97 8.31 28.31
CA LEU A 177 -6.92 8.78 29.69
C LEU A 177 -6.38 10.21 29.81
N GLU A 178 -5.60 10.65 28.82
CA GLU A 178 -4.97 11.97 28.78
C GLU A 178 -5.64 12.90 27.77
N ALA A 179 -5.81 14.18 28.13
CA ALA A 179 -6.37 15.22 27.26
C ALA A 179 -5.33 15.73 26.23
N GLY A 180 -5.78 16.03 25.00
CA GLY A 180 -4.91 16.54 23.93
C GLY A 180 -4.55 15.56 22.80
N TYR A 181 -5.35 14.51 22.62
CA TYR A 181 -5.20 13.55 21.50
C TYR A 181 -5.62 14.18 20.15
N ASP A 182 -4.81 13.98 19.11
CA ASP A 182 -5.02 14.55 17.77
C ASP A 182 -5.37 13.49 16.70
N PRO A 183 -6.64 13.37 16.27
CA PRO A 183 -7.15 12.29 15.40
C PRO A 183 -6.37 12.02 14.12
N GLY A 184 -5.64 12.99 13.60
CA GLY A 184 -4.90 12.84 12.34
C GLY A 184 -3.64 11.97 12.42
N ASN A 185 -2.94 11.95 13.56
CA ASN A 185 -1.56 11.42 13.63
C ASN A 185 -1.42 10.12 14.43
N TRP A 186 -2.36 9.80 15.32
CA TRP A 186 -2.25 8.60 16.17
C TRP A 186 -2.83 7.33 15.53
N LYS A 187 -3.65 7.40 14.48
CA LYS A 187 -4.23 6.19 13.85
C LYS A 187 -3.13 5.26 13.35
N ALA A 188 -2.18 5.80 12.58
CA ALA A 188 -1.04 5.05 12.07
C ALA A 188 -0.11 4.55 13.20
N LEU A 189 0.14 5.38 14.22
CA LEU A 189 0.96 4.99 15.37
C LEU A 189 0.31 3.86 16.18
N LEU A 190 -1.00 3.94 16.41
CA LEU A 190 -1.75 2.96 17.17
C LEU A 190 -1.88 1.65 16.38
N GLU A 191 -2.10 1.72 15.07
CA GLU A 191 -2.13 0.56 14.19
C GLU A 191 -0.77 -0.16 14.14
N GLN A 192 0.32 0.60 13.98
CA GLN A 192 1.68 0.05 14.02
C GLN A 192 1.96 -0.60 15.38
N GLN A 193 1.65 0.08 16.49
CA GLN A 193 1.90 -0.42 17.83
C GLN A 193 1.05 -1.66 18.16
N LEU A 194 -0.21 -1.71 17.71
CA LEU A 194 -1.05 -2.90 17.86
C LEU A 194 -0.50 -4.08 17.05
N ARG A 195 0.01 -3.88 15.83
CA ARG A 195 0.62 -4.96 15.03
C ARG A 195 1.93 -5.47 15.63
N ASP A 196 2.81 -4.56 16.03
CA ASP A 196 4.18 -4.91 16.43
C ASP A 196 4.24 -5.46 17.87
N ASN A 197 3.47 -4.86 18.79
CA ASN A 197 3.62 -5.09 20.23
C ASN A 197 2.47 -5.87 20.88
N TYR A 198 1.28 -5.94 20.28
CA TYR A 198 0.11 -6.58 20.90
C TYR A 198 -0.42 -7.76 20.07
N THR A 199 -0.69 -8.90 20.70
CA THR A 199 -1.39 -10.04 20.08
C THR A 199 -2.86 -10.06 20.48
N THR A 200 -3.16 -9.61 21.69
CA THR A 200 -4.48 -9.64 22.31
C THR A 200 -4.80 -8.31 22.98
N LEU A 201 -6.10 -7.99 23.03
CA LEU A 201 -6.62 -6.85 23.79
C LEU A 201 -7.60 -7.37 24.83
N THR A 202 -7.38 -7.01 26.10
CA THR A 202 -8.25 -7.37 27.22
C THR A 202 -9.20 -6.20 27.52
N SER A 203 -10.49 -6.48 27.68
CA SER A 203 -11.48 -5.44 28.02
C SER A 203 -11.27 -4.91 29.43
N GLY A 204 -11.32 -3.59 29.60
CA GLY A 204 -11.11 -2.90 30.88
C GLY A 204 -9.65 -2.60 31.21
N GLU A 205 -8.70 -3.03 30.37
CA GLU A 205 -7.26 -2.78 30.59
C GLU A 205 -6.78 -1.50 29.89
N VAL A 206 -5.69 -0.92 30.41
CA VAL A 206 -5.12 0.34 29.94
C VAL A 206 -3.92 0.12 29.04
N LEU A 207 -4.14 0.18 27.72
CA LEU A 207 -3.11 0.13 26.69
C LEU A 207 -2.17 1.35 26.77
N THR A 208 -0.86 1.11 26.83
CA THR A 208 0.14 2.19 26.74
C THR A 208 0.81 2.18 25.37
N VAL A 209 0.78 3.32 24.68
CA VAL A 209 1.32 3.53 23.34
C VAL A 209 2.47 4.53 23.40
N ALA A 210 3.66 4.13 22.97
CA ALA A 210 4.82 5.03 22.89
C ALA A 210 4.72 5.92 21.64
N GLY A 211 4.72 7.24 21.83
CA GLY A 211 4.79 8.25 20.78
C GLY A 211 6.23 8.65 20.44
N GLY A 212 6.43 9.20 19.23
CA GLY A 212 7.72 9.74 18.81
C GLY A 212 8.12 10.95 19.66
N ARG A 213 9.25 10.86 20.38
CA ARG A 213 9.83 11.85 21.33
C ARG A 213 9.42 11.70 22.81
N ASN A 214 9.52 10.49 23.38
CA ASN A 214 9.35 10.22 24.83
C ASN A 214 7.97 10.56 25.42
N GLN A 215 6.93 10.69 24.60
CA GLN A 215 5.55 10.84 25.09
C GLN A 215 4.88 9.47 25.04
N SER A 216 4.25 9.03 26.13
CA SER A 216 3.46 7.79 26.16
C SER A 216 1.99 8.14 26.35
N PHE A 217 1.12 7.63 25.50
CA PHE A 217 -0.33 7.83 25.60
C PHE A 217 -0.97 6.59 26.21
N GLN A 218 -1.92 6.79 27.12
CA GLN A 218 -2.67 5.71 27.75
C GLN A 218 -4.11 5.67 27.24
N PHE A 219 -4.56 4.49 26.80
CA PHE A 219 -5.91 4.25 26.28
C PHE A 219 -6.57 3.12 27.04
N LEU A 220 -7.75 3.36 27.60
CA LEU A 220 -8.60 2.35 28.19
C LEU A 220 -9.34 1.57 27.09
N VAL A 221 -9.26 0.25 27.11
CA VAL A 221 -10.07 -0.62 26.26
C VAL A 221 -11.48 -0.73 26.84
N ASP A 222 -12.42 0.04 26.32
CA ASP A 222 -13.78 0.13 26.86
C ASP A 222 -14.68 -0.99 26.35
N LYS A 223 -14.71 -1.21 25.02
CA LYS A 223 -15.54 -2.24 24.40
C LYS A 223 -14.77 -2.97 23.31
N VAL A 224 -15.04 -4.27 23.17
CA VAL A 224 -14.50 -5.13 22.12
C VAL A 224 -15.63 -5.93 21.48
N GLU A 225 -15.54 -6.17 20.18
CA GLU A 225 -16.42 -7.08 19.44
C GLU A 225 -15.60 -8.14 18.70
N PRO A 226 -16.01 -9.42 18.72
CA PRO A 226 -17.19 -9.98 19.39
C PRO A 226 -17.14 -9.88 20.92
N HIS A 227 -18.30 -9.73 21.56
CA HIS A 227 -18.43 -9.52 23.00
C HIS A 227 -17.73 -10.63 23.79
N GLY A 228 -16.71 -10.26 24.56
CA GLY A 228 -15.91 -11.19 25.38
C GLY A 228 -14.95 -10.44 26.30
N ASN A 229 -14.18 -11.19 27.09
CA ASN A 229 -13.18 -10.61 28.01
C ASN A 229 -11.89 -10.17 27.29
N GLY A 230 -11.72 -10.56 26.02
CA GLY A 230 -10.62 -10.14 25.18
C GLY A 230 -10.76 -10.62 23.74
N ILE A 231 -10.01 -10.00 22.84
CA ILE A 231 -9.99 -10.28 21.39
C ILE A 231 -8.56 -10.47 20.89
N CYS A 232 -8.40 -11.22 19.80
CA CYS A 232 -7.15 -11.35 19.06
C CYS A 232 -7.08 -10.30 17.94
N VAL A 233 -5.95 -9.59 17.85
CA VAL A 233 -5.74 -8.48 16.88
C VAL A 233 -4.77 -8.82 15.73
N VAL A 234 -4.28 -10.06 15.67
CA VAL A 234 -3.39 -10.54 14.61
C VAL A 234 -4.20 -11.07 13.42
N ASP A 235 -3.81 -10.69 12.20
CA ASP A 235 -4.46 -11.04 10.93
C ASP A 235 -5.96 -10.72 10.92
N THR A 236 -6.31 -9.52 11.39
CA THR A 236 -7.67 -9.01 11.48
C THR A 236 -7.75 -7.54 11.05
N ASP A 237 -8.79 -7.22 10.29
CA ASP A 237 -9.16 -5.84 9.98
C ASP A 237 -9.99 -5.26 11.14
N LEU A 238 -9.30 -4.75 12.16
CA LEU A 238 -9.92 -4.22 13.37
C LEU A 238 -10.35 -2.75 13.19
N GLU A 239 -11.64 -2.46 13.32
CA GLU A 239 -12.14 -1.09 13.39
C GLU A 239 -11.86 -0.47 14.76
N VAL A 240 -11.13 0.65 14.79
CA VAL A 240 -10.77 1.36 16.04
C VAL A 240 -11.56 2.66 16.13
N ASP A 241 -12.38 2.76 17.18
CA ASP A 241 -13.15 3.97 17.50
C ASP A 241 -12.64 4.61 18.80
N ILE A 242 -12.43 5.92 18.78
CA ILE A 242 -11.88 6.67 19.92
C ILE A 242 -12.94 7.62 20.48
N VAL A 243 -13.33 7.36 21.73
CA VAL A 243 -14.37 8.12 22.43
C VAL A 243 -13.77 8.77 23.68
N ALA A 244 -14.06 10.05 23.92
CA ALA A 244 -13.59 10.76 25.10
C ALA A 244 -14.11 10.10 26.39
N LEU A 245 -13.27 10.07 27.44
CA LEU A 245 -13.62 9.46 28.72
C LEU A 245 -14.61 10.32 29.54
N THR A 246 -14.53 11.66 29.44
CA THR A 246 -15.40 12.63 30.13
C THR A 246 -15.72 13.86 29.26
N GLU A 247 -16.85 14.54 29.50
CA GLU A 247 -17.22 15.79 28.81
C GLU A 247 -16.20 16.91 29.05
N ASP A 248 -15.62 16.98 30.24
CA ASP A 248 -14.59 17.97 30.58
C ASP A 248 -13.29 17.75 29.82
N GLN A 249 -12.87 16.50 29.62
CA GLN A 249 -11.72 16.18 28.76
C GLN A 249 -11.99 16.45 27.28
N ALA A 250 -13.23 16.26 26.82
CA ALA A 250 -13.62 16.62 25.45
C ALA A 250 -13.53 18.14 25.25
N ARG A 251 -13.96 18.93 26.24
CA ARG A 251 -13.82 20.40 26.26
C ARG A 251 -12.36 20.83 26.34
N GLU A 252 -11.55 20.27 27.24
CA GLU A 252 -10.13 20.58 27.36
C GLU A 252 -9.34 20.18 26.11
N THR A 253 -9.72 19.08 25.44
CA THR A 253 -9.10 18.67 24.17
C THR A 253 -9.53 19.61 23.04
N LEU A 254 -10.78 20.08 23.01
CA LEU A 254 -11.23 21.11 22.08
C LEU A 254 -10.52 22.44 22.34
N GLU A 255 -10.39 22.86 23.59
CA GLU A 255 -9.66 24.06 24.01
C GLU A 255 -8.17 23.94 23.68
N LYS A 256 -7.51 22.81 23.98
CA LYS A 256 -6.13 22.53 23.56
C LYS A 256 -5.99 22.43 22.03
N ARG A 257 -7.00 21.98 21.30
CA ARG A 257 -6.97 21.92 19.82
C ARG A 257 -7.19 23.31 19.22
N LEU A 258 -8.03 24.15 19.83
CA LEU A 258 -8.18 25.57 19.52
C LEU A 258 -6.91 26.34 19.91
N GLU A 259 -6.27 25.99 21.02
CA GLU A 259 -4.99 26.56 21.44
C GLU A 259 -3.85 26.06 20.56
N LYS A 260 -3.86 24.82 20.09
CA LYS A 260 -2.81 24.23 19.23
C LYS A 260 -2.98 24.63 17.77
N SER A 261 -4.20 24.76 17.26
CA SER A 261 -4.49 25.44 16.00
C SER A 261 -4.15 26.92 16.10
N SER A 262 -4.41 27.55 17.26
CA SER A 262 -3.92 28.91 17.52
C SER A 262 -2.40 28.96 17.63
N ARG A 263 -1.70 27.94 18.14
CA ARG A 263 -0.21 27.91 18.26
C ARG A 263 0.50 27.54 16.96
N VAL A 264 -0.12 26.76 16.07
CA VAL A 264 0.31 26.64 14.66
C VAL A 264 0.09 27.98 13.93
N SER A 265 -0.85 28.80 14.42
CA SER A 265 -1.11 30.17 13.96
C SER A 265 -0.44 31.29 14.80
N ALA A 266 0.33 30.98 15.85
CA ALA A 266 0.79 31.99 16.83
C ALA A 266 2.17 31.72 17.43
N ASN A 267 3.07 31.04 16.72
CA ASN A 267 4.51 31.18 16.98
C ASN A 267 5.33 31.08 15.68
N ARG A 268 5.28 32.14 14.89
CA ARG A 268 6.44 32.98 14.52
C ARG A 268 5.89 34.31 14.06
N ALA A 269 6.42 35.37 14.62
CA ALA A 269 5.86 36.71 14.55
C ALA A 269 5.48 37.14 13.11
N GLY A 270 4.18 37.13 12.81
CA GLY A 270 3.59 37.71 11.60
C GLY A 270 3.70 36.92 10.28
N THR A 271 4.18 35.68 10.25
CA THR A 271 4.16 34.85 9.01
C THR A 271 2.76 34.27 8.75
N SER A 272 2.26 34.39 7.52
CA SER A 272 0.98 33.86 7.06
C SER A 272 1.04 32.35 6.79
N VAL A 273 -0.08 31.66 6.97
CA VAL A 273 -0.17 30.20 6.83
C VAL A 273 -0.11 29.74 5.36
N GLY A 274 -0.48 30.62 4.41
CA GLY A 274 -0.62 30.27 3.00
C GLY A 274 -1.92 29.53 2.70
N GLY A 275 -2.00 28.81 1.58
CA GLY A 275 -3.18 28.00 1.22
C GLY A 275 -3.48 27.89 -0.28
N GLU A 276 -4.70 27.45 -0.60
CA GLU A 276 -5.16 27.31 -2.00
C GLU A 276 -5.31 28.68 -2.68
N LEU A 277 -4.77 28.81 -3.89
CA LEU A 277 -4.79 30.03 -4.69
C LEU A 277 -5.48 29.78 -6.04
N ARG A 278 -6.48 30.61 -6.35
CA ARG A 278 -7.23 30.54 -7.61
C ARG A 278 -6.70 31.52 -8.64
N LEU A 279 -6.81 31.17 -9.92
CA LEU A 279 -6.45 32.06 -11.03
C LEU A 279 -7.26 33.36 -10.98
N GLY A 280 -6.57 34.50 -11.12
CA GLY A 280 -7.12 35.85 -11.04
C GLY A 280 -7.29 36.40 -9.62
N GLN A 281 -7.20 35.56 -8.57
CA GLN A 281 -7.34 35.99 -7.18
C GLN A 281 -6.07 36.70 -6.69
N VAL A 282 -6.25 37.89 -6.10
CA VAL A 282 -5.19 38.56 -5.33
C VAL A 282 -5.28 38.07 -3.89
N VAL A 283 -4.17 37.58 -3.35
CA VAL A 283 -4.05 37.20 -1.94
C VAL A 283 -3.03 38.10 -1.27
N SER A 284 -3.40 38.68 -0.13
CA SER A 284 -2.50 39.44 0.72
C SER A 284 -2.01 38.55 1.87
N GLY A 285 -0.71 38.54 2.09
CA GLY A 285 -0.05 37.80 3.16
C GLY A 285 1.06 38.61 3.82
N GLN A 286 1.67 38.03 4.83
CA GLN A 286 2.82 38.56 5.55
C GLN A 286 3.84 37.44 5.76
N VAL A 287 5.14 37.71 5.65
CA VAL A 287 6.20 36.71 5.83
C VAL A 287 7.33 37.27 6.71
N ALA A 288 7.74 36.54 7.75
CA ALA A 288 8.88 36.92 8.56
C ALA A 288 10.21 36.61 7.85
N LEU A 289 11.26 37.32 8.23
CA LEU A 289 12.62 37.12 7.70
C LEU A 289 13.07 35.66 7.93
N GLY A 290 13.50 35.00 6.86
CA GLY A 290 13.93 33.61 6.84
C GLY A 290 12.80 32.57 6.70
N ASP A 291 11.53 32.97 6.81
CA ASP A 291 10.39 32.05 6.70
C ASP A 291 9.85 31.98 5.26
N TYR A 292 9.00 30.99 5.00
CA TYR A 292 8.32 30.76 3.73
C TYR A 292 6.81 30.74 3.94
N VAL A 293 6.05 31.26 2.98
CA VAL A 293 4.59 31.10 2.89
C VAL A 293 4.27 30.33 1.62
N ASP A 294 3.64 29.17 1.77
CA ASP A 294 3.40 28.23 0.68
C ASP A 294 1.94 28.29 0.18
N TYR A 295 1.77 28.33 -1.14
CA TYR A 295 0.48 28.34 -1.84
C TYR A 295 0.39 27.22 -2.87
N GLU A 296 -0.84 26.82 -3.18
CA GLU A 296 -1.15 25.70 -4.07
C GLU A 296 -2.16 26.11 -5.13
N VAL A 297 -1.84 25.88 -6.41
CA VAL A 297 -2.76 26.09 -7.54
C VAL A 297 -3.15 24.73 -8.11
N LEU A 298 -4.40 24.33 -7.88
CA LEU A 298 -4.93 23.00 -8.22
C LEU A 298 -5.44 22.88 -9.66
N LYS A 299 -5.79 24.00 -10.33
CA LYS A 299 -6.41 23.98 -11.66
C LYS A 299 -5.93 25.15 -12.52
N TRP A 300 -5.31 24.82 -13.65
CA TRP A 300 -5.07 25.74 -14.76
C TRP A 300 -5.28 25.03 -16.10
N ASP A 301 -5.51 25.80 -17.16
CA ASP A 301 -5.56 25.27 -18.51
C ASP A 301 -4.12 25.14 -19.04
N PRO A 302 -3.64 23.93 -19.38
CA PRO A 302 -2.28 23.71 -19.89
C PRO A 302 -1.98 24.46 -21.18
N SER A 303 -2.99 24.91 -21.92
CA SER A 303 -2.84 25.65 -23.18
C SER A 303 -2.43 27.11 -22.96
N ASN A 304 -2.58 27.61 -21.74
CA ASN A 304 -2.39 29.01 -21.40
C ASN A 304 -1.07 29.23 -20.66
N ALA A 305 -0.40 30.35 -20.95
CA ALA A 305 0.75 30.76 -20.14
C ALA A 305 0.28 31.14 -18.74
N LEU A 306 1.09 30.86 -17.73
CA LEU A 306 0.86 31.31 -16.36
C LEU A 306 1.83 32.43 -16.02
N GLU A 307 1.33 33.47 -15.36
CA GLU A 307 2.12 34.59 -14.87
C GLU A 307 1.88 34.74 -13.37
N LEU A 308 2.92 34.44 -12.59
CA LEU A 308 2.95 34.59 -11.14
C LEU A 308 3.55 35.96 -10.83
N SER A 309 2.92 36.73 -9.94
CA SER A 309 3.45 38.04 -9.52
C SER A 309 3.31 38.25 -8.02
N VAL A 310 4.39 38.74 -7.40
CA VAL A 310 4.41 39.15 -5.99
C VAL A 310 4.90 40.58 -5.88
N LYS A 311 4.18 41.39 -5.10
CA LYS A 311 4.53 42.77 -4.80
C LYS A 311 4.54 42.99 -3.28
N GLY A 312 5.66 43.49 -2.74
CA GLY A 312 5.75 43.93 -1.34
C GLY A 312 5.12 45.30 -1.13
N ALA A 313 4.62 45.61 0.07
CA ALA A 313 3.97 46.90 0.34
C ALA A 313 4.92 48.10 0.36
N ASP A 314 6.20 47.90 0.72
CA ASP A 314 7.21 48.95 0.93
C ASP A 314 8.55 48.65 0.22
N ASP A 315 8.50 48.17 -1.05
CA ASP A 315 9.70 47.71 -1.80
C ASP A 315 10.54 46.69 -1.02
N VAL A 316 9.85 45.88 -0.23
CA VAL A 316 10.48 44.87 0.61
C VAL A 316 11.05 43.74 -0.24
N ASP A 317 12.24 43.30 0.14
CA ASP A 317 12.94 42.17 -0.45
C ASP A 317 12.19 40.85 -0.21
N LEU A 318 11.57 40.34 -1.27
CA LEU A 318 10.90 39.04 -1.30
C LEU A 318 11.48 38.20 -2.43
N CYS A 319 11.50 36.89 -2.27
CA CYS A 319 11.79 35.94 -3.33
C CYS A 319 10.53 35.15 -3.67
N LEU A 320 10.34 34.88 -4.96
CA LEU A 320 9.23 34.08 -5.47
C LEU A 320 9.80 32.82 -6.10
N PHE A 321 9.31 31.67 -5.66
CA PHE A 321 9.67 30.37 -6.19
C PHE A 321 8.42 29.59 -6.59
N ALA A 322 8.53 28.75 -7.62
CA ALA A 322 7.47 27.86 -8.04
C ALA A 322 8.02 26.51 -8.53
N SER A 323 7.33 25.44 -8.17
CA SER A 323 7.67 24.08 -8.60
C SER A 323 6.38 23.29 -8.88
N PRO A 324 6.27 22.61 -10.04
CA PRO A 324 5.15 21.73 -10.33
C PRO A 324 5.24 20.47 -9.45
N LEU A 325 4.10 20.02 -8.93
CA LEU A 325 3.97 18.69 -8.35
C LEU A 325 3.81 17.69 -9.49
N SER A 326 4.83 16.88 -9.72
CA SER A 326 4.83 15.84 -10.74
C SER A 326 5.57 14.60 -10.22
N ALA A 327 5.65 13.56 -11.05
CA ALA A 327 6.46 12.39 -10.74
C ALA A 327 7.94 12.74 -10.49
N ARG A 328 8.46 13.82 -11.11
CA ARG A 328 9.86 14.26 -11.01
C ARG A 328 10.10 15.19 -9.82
N GLN A 329 9.12 16.01 -9.43
CA GLN A 329 9.26 17.01 -8.37
C GLN A 329 8.10 16.92 -7.38
N ARG A 330 8.39 16.53 -6.14
CA ARG A 330 7.37 16.38 -5.07
C ARG A 330 7.51 17.38 -3.93
N ASN A 331 8.71 17.93 -3.73
CA ASN A 331 8.99 18.85 -2.63
C ASN A 331 8.49 20.26 -2.94
N ARG A 332 8.12 21.00 -1.89
CA ARG A 332 7.77 22.43 -2.00
C ARG A 332 9.01 23.25 -2.36
N PRO A 333 8.87 24.31 -3.18
CA PRO A 333 10.01 25.08 -3.63
C PRO A 333 10.70 25.81 -2.47
N ARG A 334 12.03 25.75 -2.44
CA ARG A 334 12.91 26.44 -1.49
C ARG A 334 14.03 27.16 -2.24
N GLU A 335 14.80 27.99 -1.54
CA GLU A 335 15.88 28.75 -2.18
C GLU A 335 16.91 27.85 -2.88
N ASP A 336 17.20 26.69 -2.29
CA ASP A 336 18.17 25.70 -2.76
C ASP A 336 17.54 24.57 -3.58
N GLU A 337 16.21 24.56 -3.76
CA GLU A 337 15.48 23.51 -4.47
C GLU A 337 14.17 24.07 -5.08
N HIS A 338 14.25 24.55 -6.32
CA HIS A 338 13.10 25.06 -7.07
C HIS A 338 13.29 24.89 -8.58
N VAL A 339 12.18 24.78 -9.32
CA VAL A 339 12.19 24.71 -10.79
C VAL A 339 12.18 26.10 -11.41
N PHE A 340 11.32 26.99 -10.88
CA PHE A 340 11.21 28.38 -11.31
C PHE A 340 11.47 29.32 -10.12
N GLY A 341 12.25 30.37 -10.34
CA GLY A 341 12.56 31.37 -9.32
C GLY A 341 12.83 32.74 -9.93
N ASP A 342 12.40 33.80 -9.25
CA ASP A 342 12.81 35.18 -9.55
C ASP A 342 13.64 35.75 -8.39
N LEU A 343 14.95 35.79 -8.61
CA LEU A 343 15.97 36.31 -7.69
C LEU A 343 16.47 37.71 -8.09
N SER A 344 15.76 38.40 -8.99
CA SER A 344 16.16 39.74 -9.46
C SER A 344 16.14 40.77 -8.32
N ASN A 345 16.69 41.97 -8.53
CA ASN A 345 16.59 43.06 -7.54
C ASN A 345 15.32 43.92 -7.69
N ARG A 346 14.34 43.51 -8.51
CA ARG A 346 13.12 44.29 -8.76
C ARG A 346 12.14 44.20 -7.59
N PRO A 347 11.40 45.26 -7.23
CA PRO A 347 10.45 45.23 -6.12
C PRO A 347 9.24 44.34 -6.39
N THR A 348 8.89 44.15 -7.66
CA THR A 348 7.87 43.18 -8.09
C THR A 348 8.56 41.97 -8.68
N LYS A 349 8.33 40.79 -8.09
CA LYS A 349 8.84 39.51 -8.61
C LYS A 349 7.82 38.91 -9.56
N ARG A 350 8.30 38.35 -10.67
CA ARG A 350 7.44 37.79 -11.71
C ARG A 350 8.05 36.54 -12.32
N ILE A 351 7.26 35.46 -12.34
CA ILE A 351 7.61 34.22 -13.04
C ILE A 351 6.59 34.00 -14.16
N ARG A 352 7.06 33.84 -15.39
CA ARG A 352 6.22 33.51 -16.55
C ARG A 352 6.51 32.09 -17.00
N ILE A 353 5.51 31.23 -16.94
CA ILE A 353 5.58 29.82 -17.34
C ILE A 353 4.83 29.68 -18.66
N GLN A 354 5.53 29.23 -19.71
CA GLN A 354 4.91 29.01 -21.02
C GLN A 354 4.31 27.59 -21.12
N PRO A 355 3.25 27.40 -21.93
CA PRO A 355 2.65 26.08 -22.19
C PRO A 355 3.63 25.04 -22.73
N THR A 356 4.66 25.50 -23.45
CA THR A 356 5.68 24.66 -24.09
C THR A 356 6.76 24.18 -23.11
N ASN A 357 6.68 24.55 -21.84
CA ASN A 357 7.68 24.18 -20.86
C ASN A 357 7.53 22.70 -20.45
N VAL A 358 8.60 21.93 -20.66
CA VAL A 358 8.67 20.48 -20.39
C VAL A 358 8.51 20.18 -18.90
N ASP A 359 8.91 21.09 -18.00
CA ASP A 359 8.82 20.88 -16.55
C ASP A 359 7.36 20.87 -16.05
N MET A 360 6.42 21.41 -16.84
CA MET A 360 4.98 21.40 -16.54
C MET A 360 4.25 20.14 -17.04
N GLU A 361 4.95 19.23 -17.73
CA GLU A 361 4.35 18.01 -18.28
C GLU A 361 3.93 17.04 -17.17
N GLY A 362 2.65 16.68 -17.12
CA GLY A 362 2.11 15.79 -16.10
C GLY A 362 2.01 16.40 -14.69
N ALA A 363 2.06 17.73 -14.58
CA ALA A 363 1.90 18.42 -13.29
C ALA A 363 0.44 18.33 -12.79
N GLU A 364 0.26 17.84 -11.56
CA GLU A 364 -1.05 17.73 -10.89
C GLU A 364 -1.47 19.04 -10.22
N LEU A 365 -0.50 19.75 -9.63
CA LEU A 365 -0.68 21.06 -9.01
C LEU A 365 0.61 21.90 -9.15
N LEU A 366 0.52 23.20 -8.93
CA LEU A 366 1.68 24.09 -8.89
C LEU A 366 1.88 24.62 -7.46
N TYR A 367 3.02 24.30 -6.85
CA TYR A 367 3.42 24.90 -5.57
C TYR A 367 4.09 26.26 -5.83
N ILE A 368 3.72 27.26 -5.02
CA ILE A 368 4.31 28.60 -5.05
C ILE A 368 4.77 28.92 -3.63
N SER A 369 6.00 29.38 -3.48
CA SER A 369 6.55 29.79 -2.19
C SER A 369 7.03 31.22 -2.24
N VAL A 370 6.54 32.04 -1.30
CA VAL A 370 7.00 33.41 -1.07
C VAL A 370 7.95 33.38 0.12
N HIS A 371 9.15 33.92 -0.06
CA HIS A 371 10.20 33.89 0.95
C HIS A 371 10.73 35.29 1.23
N ALA A 372 11.02 35.61 2.48
CA ALA A 372 11.80 36.79 2.82
C ALA A 372 13.24 36.36 3.18
N PRO A 373 14.24 36.66 2.36
CA PRO A 373 15.62 36.31 2.67
C PRO A 373 16.13 37.06 3.91
N THR A 374 16.98 36.42 4.70
CA THR A 374 17.64 37.08 5.84
C THR A 374 18.73 38.01 5.33
N SER A 375 18.49 39.33 5.32
CA SER A 375 19.54 40.30 5.01
C SER A 375 20.53 40.41 6.17
N THR A 376 21.82 40.39 5.86
CA THR A 376 22.90 40.45 6.86
C THR A 376 23.17 41.86 7.39
N ASP A 377 22.58 42.89 6.79
CA ASP A 377 22.76 44.29 7.18
C ASP A 377 21.40 44.96 7.44
N SER A 378 21.05 45.18 8.71
CA SER A 378 20.41 46.41 9.22
C SER A 378 19.99 46.29 10.68
N SER A 379 20.69 47.06 11.50
CA SER A 379 20.29 47.59 12.79
C SER A 379 18.79 47.97 12.86
N GLY A 380 18.03 47.28 13.71
CA GLY A 380 17.06 47.91 14.62
C GLY A 380 15.90 48.75 14.05
N ASN A 381 15.18 48.31 13.01
CA ASN A 381 13.83 48.84 12.72
C ASN A 381 12.83 47.76 12.28
N GLY A 382 12.22 47.07 13.26
CA GLY A 382 10.78 47.17 13.49
C GLY A 382 9.74 46.46 12.60
N LEU A 383 10.07 45.74 11.53
CA LEU A 383 9.06 44.90 10.83
C LEU A 383 9.40 43.42 11.01
N SER A 384 8.74 42.78 11.97
CA SER A 384 8.89 41.34 12.20
C SER A 384 8.29 40.49 11.08
N ALA A 385 7.42 41.08 10.26
CA ALA A 385 6.83 40.43 9.10
C ALA A 385 6.55 41.42 7.98
N LEU A 386 6.74 40.95 6.76
CA LEU A 386 6.76 41.74 5.55
C LEU A 386 5.48 41.50 4.75
N PRO A 387 4.59 42.50 4.63
CA PRO A 387 3.34 42.36 3.90
C PRO A 387 3.57 42.33 2.39
N TYR A 388 2.83 41.45 1.71
CA TYR A 388 2.87 41.29 0.26
C TYR A 388 1.50 40.96 -0.32
N SER A 389 1.35 41.22 -1.62
CA SER A 389 0.25 40.74 -2.44
C SER A 389 0.77 39.78 -3.51
N LEU A 390 0.22 38.57 -3.56
CA LEU A 390 0.48 37.53 -4.55
C LEU A 390 -0.72 37.39 -5.49
N GLN A 391 -0.45 37.25 -6.78
CA GLN A 391 -1.48 37.01 -7.79
C GLN A 391 -0.96 36.09 -8.90
N VAL A 392 -1.85 35.22 -9.39
CA VAL A 392 -1.61 34.33 -10.53
C VAL A 392 -2.58 34.67 -11.64
N HIS A 393 -2.06 34.98 -12.82
CA HIS A 393 -2.84 35.30 -14.01
C HIS A 393 -2.58 34.33 -15.15
N VAL A 394 -3.56 34.24 -16.03
CA VAL A 394 -3.39 33.63 -17.35
C VAL A 394 -2.73 34.67 -18.27
N GLY A 395 -1.52 34.38 -18.70
CA GLY A 395 -0.76 35.24 -19.62
C GLY A 395 -1.31 35.16 -21.04
N SER A 396 -1.63 36.31 -21.62
CA SER A 396 -1.94 36.46 -23.05
C SER A 396 -0.69 36.17 -23.91
N SER A 397 -0.89 35.81 -25.18
CA SER A 397 0.20 35.48 -26.11
C SER A 397 1.26 36.60 -26.21
N PRO A 398 2.50 36.30 -26.62
CA PRO A 398 3.61 37.27 -26.66
C PRO A 398 3.36 38.51 -27.53
N ALA A 399 2.32 38.51 -28.37
CA ALA A 399 2.07 39.55 -29.36
C ALA A 399 1.57 40.90 -28.79
N GLN A 400 1.31 41.02 -27.49
CA GLN A 400 0.80 42.27 -26.89
C GLN A 400 1.52 42.73 -25.61
N ALA A 401 2.61 42.07 -25.20
CA ALA A 401 3.27 42.34 -23.91
C ALA A 401 4.69 42.92 -24.01
N GLU A 402 5.07 43.52 -25.15
CA GLU A 402 6.30 44.33 -25.28
C GLU A 402 6.02 45.85 -25.36
N ASN A 403 4.77 46.30 -25.25
CA ASN A 403 4.41 47.73 -25.30
C ASN A 403 3.72 48.23 -24.02
N ALA A 404 4.13 47.75 -22.85
CA ALA A 404 3.68 48.30 -21.57
C ALA A 404 4.85 48.44 -20.58
N ALA A 405 5.92 49.10 -21.03
CA ALA A 405 6.83 49.82 -20.16
C ALA A 405 6.57 51.31 -20.40
N ASP A 406 6.13 52.01 -19.35
CA ASP A 406 6.00 53.45 -19.19
C ASP A 406 6.19 54.30 -20.46
N SER A 407 5.09 54.51 -21.19
CA SER A 407 4.94 55.73 -22.00
C SER A 407 4.09 56.72 -21.21
N GLU A 408 4.76 57.44 -20.29
CA GLU A 408 4.33 58.78 -19.93
C GLU A 408 4.12 59.56 -21.24
N PRO A 409 2.98 60.24 -21.44
CA PRO A 409 2.79 61.09 -22.60
C PRO A 409 3.63 62.35 -22.40
N GLU A 410 4.92 62.30 -22.75
CA GLU A 410 5.67 63.54 -22.94
C GLU A 410 4.98 64.32 -24.07
N SER A 411 4.34 65.41 -23.68
CA SER A 411 3.75 66.42 -24.56
C SER A 411 4.82 66.97 -25.50
N ARG A 412 4.97 66.36 -26.67
CA ARG A 412 5.91 66.79 -27.70
C ARG A 412 5.38 68.05 -28.38
N GLU A 413 6.00 69.20 -28.11
CA GLU A 413 5.76 70.41 -28.89
C GLU A 413 6.72 70.46 -30.11
N PRO A 414 6.30 70.97 -31.27
CA PRO A 414 7.21 71.16 -32.40
C PRO A 414 8.26 72.22 -32.06
N GLY A 415 9.48 71.79 -31.72
CA GLY A 415 10.60 72.65 -31.31
C GLY A 415 11.46 72.12 -30.14
N ASP A 416 11.18 70.91 -29.65
CA ASP A 416 11.96 70.29 -28.56
C ASP A 416 13.16 69.49 -29.07
N VAL A 417 14.30 69.62 -28.39
CA VAL A 417 15.57 68.93 -28.66
C VAL A 417 15.96 68.11 -27.42
N GLN A 418 16.44 66.88 -27.63
CA GLN A 418 16.86 66.00 -26.54
C GLN A 418 18.21 66.41 -25.95
N CYS A 419 18.27 66.61 -24.63
CA CYS A 419 19.54 66.89 -23.95
C CYS A 419 20.46 65.66 -23.95
N LYS A 420 21.73 65.82 -24.32
CA LYS A 420 22.71 64.72 -24.38
C LYS A 420 23.08 64.13 -23.02
N ASN A 421 22.90 64.88 -21.92
CA ASN A 421 23.30 64.47 -20.58
C ASN A 421 22.15 63.81 -19.78
N CYS A 422 20.96 64.42 -19.72
CA CYS A 422 19.81 63.84 -19.01
C CYS A 422 18.78 63.14 -19.90
N ARG A 423 18.91 63.22 -21.23
CA ARG A 423 18.00 62.62 -22.23
C ARG A 423 16.54 63.08 -22.18
N GLN A 424 16.23 64.12 -21.39
CA GLN A 424 14.92 64.78 -21.41
C GLN A 424 14.77 65.68 -22.65
N TRP A 425 13.55 65.75 -23.17
CA TRP A 425 13.19 66.66 -24.26
C TRP A 425 12.96 68.07 -23.72
N VAL A 426 13.65 69.04 -24.28
CA VAL A 426 13.64 70.43 -23.79
C VAL A 426 13.48 71.36 -25.00
N PRO A 427 12.67 72.42 -24.91
CA PRO A 427 12.55 73.39 -26.01
C PRO A 427 13.91 73.95 -26.42
N GLU A 428 14.18 74.01 -27.73
CA GLU A 428 15.48 74.43 -28.31
C GLU A 428 15.94 75.78 -27.75
N ARG A 429 14.99 76.72 -27.57
CA ARG A 429 15.20 78.05 -26.97
C ARG A 429 15.79 78.02 -25.55
N THR A 430 15.57 76.95 -24.79
CA THR A 430 16.00 76.79 -23.39
C THR A 430 17.09 75.73 -23.21
N LEU A 431 17.51 75.05 -24.27
CA LEU A 431 18.50 73.97 -24.24
C LEU A 431 19.80 74.42 -23.57
N MET A 432 20.31 75.60 -23.89
CA MET A 432 21.56 76.14 -23.32
C MET A 432 21.48 76.36 -21.79
N LEU A 433 20.33 76.80 -21.28
CA LEU A 433 20.11 76.98 -19.84
C LEU A 433 19.95 75.64 -19.14
N HIS A 434 19.19 74.73 -19.75
CA HIS A 434 18.97 73.39 -19.23
C HIS A 434 20.27 72.57 -19.22
N GLU A 435 21.07 72.60 -20.29
CA GLU A 435 22.32 71.86 -20.42
C GLU A 435 23.33 72.29 -19.35
N ASN A 436 23.46 73.59 -19.11
CA ASN A 436 24.32 74.11 -18.04
C ASN A 436 23.85 73.70 -16.64
N PHE A 437 22.54 73.68 -16.38
CA PHE A 437 21.98 73.22 -15.10
C PHE A 437 22.12 71.70 -14.93
N CYS A 438 21.84 70.96 -15.99
CA CYS A 438 21.90 69.51 -16.06
C CYS A 438 23.34 69.00 -15.87
N LEU A 439 24.34 69.58 -16.54
CA LEU A 439 25.75 69.20 -16.36
C LEU A 439 26.27 69.52 -14.96
N ARG A 440 25.69 70.51 -14.27
CA ARG A 440 26.07 70.85 -12.90
C ARG A 440 25.48 69.89 -11.87
N ASN A 441 24.24 69.45 -12.07
CA ASN A 441 23.50 68.69 -11.06
C ASN A 441 23.38 67.20 -11.37
N ASN A 442 23.46 66.79 -12.63
CA ASN A 442 23.21 65.42 -13.07
C ASN A 442 24.46 64.79 -13.68
N ILE A 443 24.56 63.46 -13.55
CA ILE A 443 25.60 62.61 -14.11
C ILE A 443 24.97 61.42 -14.81
N LEU A 444 25.43 61.15 -16.03
CA LEU A 444 25.06 59.96 -16.78
C LEU A 444 26.03 58.82 -16.45
N CYS A 445 25.52 57.67 -16.02
CA CYS A 445 26.34 56.49 -15.80
C CYS A 445 26.84 55.94 -17.15
N PRO A 446 28.16 55.74 -17.34
CA PRO A 446 28.71 55.25 -18.61
C PRO A 446 28.34 53.79 -18.89
N GLN A 447 28.00 53.00 -17.87
CA GLN A 447 27.74 51.56 -18.00
C GLN A 447 26.24 51.24 -18.18
N CYS A 448 25.34 51.70 -17.30
CA CYS A 448 23.88 51.47 -17.46
C CYS A 448 23.14 52.59 -18.19
N GLN A 449 23.78 53.74 -18.47
CA GLN A 449 23.15 54.88 -19.13
C GLN A 449 21.99 55.54 -18.34
N ASN A 450 21.86 55.26 -17.05
CA ASN A 450 20.94 55.95 -16.14
C ASN A 450 21.49 57.32 -15.73
N VAL A 451 20.59 58.27 -15.48
CA VAL A 451 20.92 59.63 -15.10
C VAL A 451 20.65 59.80 -13.62
N PHE A 452 21.68 60.18 -12.86
CA PHE A 452 21.58 60.42 -11.42
C PHE A 452 21.90 61.88 -11.10
N GLN A 453 21.49 62.33 -9.93
CA GLN A 453 21.97 63.61 -9.41
C GLN A 453 23.34 63.42 -8.77
N LYS A 454 24.31 64.29 -9.06
CA LYS A 454 25.71 64.18 -8.59
C LYS A 454 25.84 64.10 -7.05
N ARG A 455 24.85 64.62 -6.33
CA ARG A 455 24.81 64.64 -4.86
C ARG A 455 23.78 63.67 -4.28
N SER A 456 23.07 62.89 -5.10
CA SER A 456 22.10 61.93 -4.56
C SER A 456 22.82 60.75 -3.89
N PRO A 457 22.25 60.20 -2.80
CA PRO A 457 22.76 58.99 -2.20
C PRO A 457 22.74 57.81 -3.19
N GLU A 458 21.74 57.77 -4.08
CA GLU A 458 21.58 56.76 -5.14
C GLU A 458 22.81 56.64 -6.03
N TRP A 459 23.46 57.75 -6.40
CA TRP A 459 24.69 57.74 -7.20
C TRP A 459 25.90 57.28 -6.39
N GLN A 460 25.97 57.65 -5.11
CA GLN A 460 27.09 57.30 -4.24
C GLN A 460 27.13 55.79 -3.96
N THR A 461 25.96 55.15 -3.88
CA THR A 461 25.80 53.71 -3.67
C THR A 461 25.46 52.96 -4.95
N HIS A 462 25.59 53.60 -6.12
CA HIS A 462 25.37 52.96 -7.42
C HIS A 462 26.49 51.97 -7.70
N TRP A 463 26.14 50.75 -8.08
CA TRP A 463 27.12 49.69 -8.32
C TRP A 463 26.80 48.90 -9.60
N HIS A 464 27.86 48.30 -10.13
CA HIS A 464 27.81 47.34 -11.22
C HIS A 464 28.54 46.07 -10.78
N CYS A 465 28.00 44.92 -11.16
CA CYS A 465 28.71 43.68 -10.95
C CYS A 465 29.90 43.58 -11.92
N PRO A 466 31.06 43.06 -11.49
CA PRO A 466 32.17 42.76 -12.38
C PRO A 466 31.95 41.53 -13.29
N HIS A 467 31.04 40.63 -12.90
CA HIS A 467 30.89 39.31 -13.52
C HIS A 467 29.66 39.19 -14.43
N ASP A 468 28.64 40.03 -14.22
CA ASP A 468 27.43 40.06 -15.03
C ASP A 468 26.98 41.49 -15.37
N SER A 469 25.85 41.62 -16.06
CA SER A 469 25.28 42.92 -16.44
C SER A 469 24.40 43.54 -15.36
N ALA A 470 24.37 43.00 -14.14
CA ALA A 470 23.54 43.50 -13.07
C ALA A 470 24.08 44.84 -12.53
N TYR A 471 23.14 45.71 -12.19
CA TYR A 471 23.40 47.00 -11.57
C TYR A 471 22.28 47.32 -10.59
N GLY A 472 22.58 48.16 -9.62
CA GLY A 472 21.64 48.55 -8.58
C GLY A 472 22.10 49.80 -7.85
N THR A 473 21.24 50.29 -6.97
CA THR A 473 21.48 51.49 -6.17
C THR A 473 21.32 51.11 -4.71
N GLY A 474 22.43 50.88 -4.03
CA GLY A 474 22.43 50.48 -2.62
C GLY A 474 23.28 49.23 -2.34
N ASP A 475 24.00 49.25 -1.23
CA ASP A 475 24.90 48.16 -0.84
C ASP A 475 24.15 46.87 -0.46
N ALA A 476 22.93 46.97 0.06
CA ALA A 476 22.09 45.81 0.38
C ALA A 476 21.72 44.99 -0.87
N GLU A 477 21.38 45.67 -1.99
CA GLU A 477 21.09 45.03 -3.26
C GLU A 477 22.33 44.34 -3.86
N LYS A 478 23.51 44.94 -3.66
CA LYS A 478 24.80 44.39 -4.09
C LYS A 478 25.15 43.13 -3.32
N ASN A 479 25.03 43.18 -1.99
CA ASN A 479 25.31 42.04 -1.12
C ASN A 479 24.38 40.87 -1.44
N ARG A 480 23.09 41.15 -1.69
CA ARG A 480 22.11 40.15 -2.11
C ARG A 480 22.42 39.52 -3.47
N HIS A 481 22.77 40.34 -4.46
CA HIS A 481 23.20 39.86 -5.77
C HIS A 481 24.41 38.92 -5.65
N ASN A 482 25.42 39.32 -4.88
CA ASN A 482 26.58 38.47 -4.61
C ASN A 482 26.20 37.18 -3.83
N HIS A 483 25.23 37.26 -2.93
CA HIS A 483 24.75 36.13 -2.13
C HIS A 483 24.06 35.04 -2.98
N PHE A 484 23.28 35.45 -3.99
CA PHE A 484 22.58 34.52 -4.87
C PHE A 484 23.43 34.03 -6.04
N PHE A 485 24.22 34.91 -6.67
CA PHE A 485 24.89 34.62 -7.94
C PHE A 485 26.42 34.42 -7.83
N HIS A 486 27.05 34.81 -6.72
CA HIS A 486 28.52 34.74 -6.57
C HIS A 486 28.97 34.07 -5.26
N SER A 487 28.08 33.32 -4.62
CA SER A 487 28.39 32.55 -3.42
C SER A 487 28.37 31.06 -3.72
N LYS A 488 29.52 30.40 -3.58
CA LYS A 488 29.65 28.95 -3.77
C LYS A 488 28.87 28.20 -2.69
N ARG A 489 28.13 27.16 -3.10
CA ARG A 489 27.36 26.32 -2.17
C ARG A 489 27.50 24.84 -2.50
N SER A 490 27.63 24.02 -1.47
CA SER A 490 27.73 22.56 -1.58
C SER A 490 26.38 21.88 -1.35
N CYS A 491 26.04 20.91 -2.19
CA CYS A 491 24.89 20.04 -2.00
C CYS A 491 25.15 19.07 -0.84
N SER A 492 24.25 19.05 0.15
CA SER A 492 24.35 18.18 1.32
C SER A 492 24.10 16.69 1.02
N GLY A 493 23.52 16.36 -0.13
CA GLY A 493 23.17 14.98 -0.52
C GLY A 493 24.27 14.25 -1.28
N CYS A 494 25.06 14.94 -2.10
CA CYS A 494 26.03 14.32 -3.02
C CYS A 494 27.41 15.02 -3.04
N GLY A 495 27.59 16.10 -2.27
CA GLY A 495 28.86 16.84 -2.24
C GLY A 495 29.14 17.73 -3.45
N PHE A 496 28.21 17.88 -4.40
CA PHE A 496 28.36 18.77 -5.55
C PHE A 496 28.52 20.23 -5.14
N GLU A 497 29.56 20.91 -5.62
CA GLU A 497 29.77 22.35 -5.41
C GLU A 497 29.21 23.17 -6.59
N ALA A 498 28.17 23.96 -6.31
CA ALA A 498 27.61 24.92 -7.25
C ALA A 498 28.28 26.29 -7.10
N GLU A 499 28.43 26.99 -8.22
CA GLU A 499 28.99 28.35 -8.28
C GLU A 499 27.98 29.42 -7.83
N ASP A 500 26.69 29.14 -7.99
CA ASP A 500 25.57 30.01 -7.61
C ASP A 500 24.37 29.19 -7.08
N LEU A 501 23.39 29.89 -6.51
CA LEU A 501 22.19 29.29 -5.90
C LEU A 501 21.26 28.67 -6.96
N SER A 502 21.16 29.30 -8.13
CA SER A 502 20.35 28.82 -9.26
C SER A 502 20.81 27.46 -9.76
N ARG A 503 22.13 27.24 -9.86
CA ARG A 503 22.74 25.98 -10.30
C ARG A 503 22.61 24.89 -9.24
N LEU A 504 22.64 25.25 -7.95
CA LEU A 504 22.34 24.30 -6.87
C LEU A 504 20.88 23.83 -6.93
N ALA A 505 19.95 24.76 -7.12
CA ALA A 505 18.52 24.45 -7.26
C ALA A 505 18.24 23.58 -8.50
N GLN A 506 18.85 23.88 -9.64
CA GLN A 506 18.78 23.04 -10.83
C GLN A 506 19.35 21.65 -10.58
N HIS A 507 20.52 21.55 -9.93
CA HIS A 507 21.11 20.25 -9.60
C HIS A 507 20.15 19.40 -8.73
N ARG A 508 19.55 19.99 -7.69
CA ARG A 508 18.62 19.27 -6.80
C ARG A 508 17.27 18.93 -7.43
N THR A 509 16.87 19.60 -8.49
CA THR A 509 15.61 19.32 -9.21
C THR A 509 15.80 18.44 -10.45
N THR A 510 17.02 18.31 -10.98
CA THR A 510 17.31 17.53 -12.20
C THR A 510 18.12 16.26 -11.95
N SER A 511 18.96 16.23 -10.91
CA SER A 511 19.76 15.06 -10.57
C SER A 511 18.97 14.18 -9.61
N GLU A 512 18.28 13.18 -10.15
CA GLU A 512 18.04 11.97 -9.36
C GLU A 512 19.42 11.51 -8.86
N SER A 513 19.52 11.23 -7.57
CA SER A 513 20.78 10.78 -6.98
C SER A 513 21.06 9.37 -7.49
N ASP A 514 21.67 9.29 -8.68
CA ASP A 514 22.16 8.02 -9.23
C ASP A 514 23.11 7.40 -8.21
N PRO A 515 22.91 6.14 -7.82
CA PRO A 515 23.80 5.46 -6.88
C PRO A 515 25.23 5.43 -7.44
N GLU A 516 26.22 5.46 -6.56
CA GLU A 516 27.62 5.34 -6.98
C GLU A 516 27.85 3.98 -7.67
N MET A 517 28.78 3.92 -8.62
CA MET A 517 29.10 2.69 -9.36
C MET A 517 29.52 1.52 -8.46
N ASP A 518 29.99 1.80 -7.24
CA ASP A 518 30.45 0.83 -6.24
C ASP A 518 29.33 0.35 -5.30
N ASP A 519 28.07 0.79 -5.51
CA ASP A 519 26.94 0.30 -4.75
C ASP A 519 26.76 -1.23 -4.95
N PRO A 520 26.64 -2.02 -3.87
CA PRO A 520 26.48 -3.46 -3.96
C PRO A 520 25.31 -3.89 -4.86
N ASP A 521 24.22 -3.12 -4.91
CA ASP A 521 23.06 -3.44 -5.75
C ASP A 521 23.35 -3.22 -7.24
N VAL A 522 24.18 -2.24 -7.61
CA VAL A 522 24.65 -1.99 -8.99
C VAL A 522 25.57 -3.14 -9.43
N LEU A 523 26.51 -3.54 -8.57
CA LEU A 523 27.46 -4.62 -8.86
C LEU A 523 26.79 -6.00 -8.99
N VAL A 524 25.80 -6.30 -8.14
CA VAL A 524 25.09 -7.59 -8.18
C VAL A 524 24.09 -7.66 -9.33
N SER A 525 23.42 -6.56 -9.65
CA SER A 525 22.45 -6.53 -10.75
C SER A 525 23.11 -6.48 -12.13
N GLY A 526 24.36 -5.99 -12.21
CA GLY A 526 25.07 -5.80 -13.48
C GLY A 526 24.46 -4.72 -14.37
N LEU A 527 23.54 -3.91 -13.83
CA LEU A 527 22.91 -2.76 -14.48
C LEU A 527 23.75 -1.51 -14.20
N THR A 528 23.66 -0.52 -15.08
CA THR A 528 24.21 0.81 -14.78
C THR A 528 23.40 1.49 -13.67
N PRO A 529 23.97 2.42 -12.89
CA PRO A 529 23.25 3.15 -11.85
C PRO A 529 21.94 3.77 -12.33
N HIS A 530 21.96 4.38 -13.51
CA HIS A 530 20.77 4.95 -14.15
C HIS A 530 19.70 3.89 -14.44
N GLU A 531 20.10 2.72 -14.97
CA GLU A 531 19.19 1.60 -15.21
C GLU A 531 18.64 0.99 -13.93
N LEU A 532 19.34 1.14 -12.80
CA LEU A 532 18.88 0.68 -11.49
C LEU A 532 17.76 1.59 -10.95
N VAL A 533 17.92 2.91 -11.08
CA VAL A 533 16.91 3.90 -10.69
C VAL A 533 15.69 3.81 -11.60
N ASP A 534 15.88 3.78 -12.92
CA ASP A 534 14.79 3.63 -13.89
C ASP A 534 14.11 2.26 -13.78
N GLY A 535 14.88 1.20 -13.51
CA GLY A 535 14.39 -0.14 -13.25
C GLY A 535 13.65 -0.30 -11.91
N GLY A 536 13.76 0.70 -11.01
CA GLY A 536 13.05 0.78 -9.74
C GLY A 536 11.60 1.23 -9.86
N ARG A 537 11.19 1.82 -11.00
CA ARG A 537 9.80 2.16 -11.29
C ARG A 537 8.95 0.89 -11.31
N THR A 538 7.74 0.98 -10.75
CA THR A 538 6.83 -0.16 -10.67
C THR A 538 5.71 -0.09 -11.69
N THR A 539 5.37 -1.23 -12.29
CA THR A 539 4.21 -1.41 -13.16
C THR A 539 3.38 -2.60 -12.69
N GLU A 540 2.11 -2.64 -13.10
CA GLU A 540 1.22 -3.78 -12.81
C GLU A 540 1.41 -4.91 -13.82
N CYS A 541 1.42 -6.16 -13.34
CA CYS A 541 1.46 -7.33 -14.20
C CYS A 541 0.05 -7.66 -14.74
N HIS A 542 -0.13 -7.65 -16.06
CA HIS A 542 -1.39 -8.01 -16.73
C HIS A 542 -1.92 -9.44 -16.47
N LEU A 543 -1.12 -10.33 -15.85
CA LEU A 543 -1.53 -11.71 -15.54
C LEU A 543 -2.01 -11.88 -14.09
N CYS A 544 -1.49 -11.09 -13.15
CA CYS A 544 -1.78 -11.26 -11.72
C CYS A 544 -2.06 -9.97 -10.95
N ASP A 545 -2.06 -8.82 -11.63
CA ASP A 545 -2.28 -7.47 -11.10
C ASP A 545 -1.34 -7.08 -9.94
N LYS A 546 -0.24 -7.81 -9.75
CA LYS A 546 0.78 -7.47 -8.76
C LYS A 546 1.62 -6.30 -9.27
N ILE A 547 1.96 -5.40 -8.35
CA ILE A 547 2.86 -4.26 -8.59
C ILE A 547 4.30 -4.77 -8.54
N ILE A 548 5.04 -4.61 -9.63
CA ILE A 548 6.37 -5.20 -9.83
C ILE A 548 7.30 -4.15 -10.41
N ARG A 549 8.56 -4.15 -9.99
CA ARG A 549 9.59 -3.27 -10.55
C ARG A 549 9.87 -3.65 -12.01
N LEU A 550 10.08 -2.66 -12.88
CA LEU A 550 10.31 -2.86 -14.31
C LEU A 550 11.49 -3.82 -14.57
N ARG A 551 12.56 -3.72 -13.77
CA ARG A 551 13.72 -4.64 -13.86
C ARG A 551 13.36 -6.11 -13.60
N ASP A 552 12.40 -6.36 -12.72
CA ASP A 552 12.01 -7.70 -12.26
C ASP A 552 10.88 -8.30 -13.10
N MET A 553 10.26 -7.53 -14.01
CA MET A 553 9.14 -7.97 -14.84
C MET A 553 9.49 -9.21 -15.68
N LYS A 554 10.70 -9.27 -16.24
CA LYS A 554 11.14 -10.43 -17.05
C LYS A 554 11.25 -11.71 -16.22
N MET A 555 11.77 -11.63 -15.00
CA MET A 555 11.83 -12.80 -14.11
C MET A 555 10.44 -13.19 -13.61
N HIS A 556 9.59 -12.21 -13.34
CA HIS A 556 8.21 -12.46 -12.95
C HIS A 556 7.39 -13.15 -14.05
N LEU A 557 7.50 -12.70 -15.31
CA LEU A 557 6.85 -13.36 -16.44
C LEU A 557 7.39 -14.78 -16.65
N ARG A 558 8.70 -15.01 -16.46
CA ARG A 558 9.26 -16.37 -16.45
C ARG A 558 8.70 -17.24 -15.33
N HIS A 559 8.44 -16.67 -14.16
CA HIS A 559 7.78 -17.39 -13.07
C HIS A 559 6.36 -17.79 -13.47
N HIS A 560 5.61 -16.91 -14.12
CA HIS A 560 4.30 -17.24 -14.71
C HIS A 560 4.40 -18.38 -15.73
N ASP A 561 5.41 -18.36 -16.62
CA ASP A 561 5.63 -19.44 -17.57
C ASP A 561 5.95 -20.78 -16.88
N LEU A 562 6.78 -20.76 -15.84
CA LEU A 562 7.10 -21.96 -15.06
C LEU A 562 5.89 -22.49 -14.30
N GLU A 563 5.08 -21.62 -13.72
CA GLU A 563 3.80 -22.01 -13.11
C GLU A 563 2.86 -22.59 -14.17
N ARG A 564 2.73 -21.95 -15.34
CA ARG A 564 1.89 -22.42 -16.45
C ARG A 564 2.26 -23.85 -16.85
N LEU A 565 3.56 -24.15 -16.94
CA LEU A 565 4.07 -25.47 -17.31
C LEU A 565 3.96 -26.51 -16.18
N SER A 566 4.13 -26.11 -14.92
CA SER A 566 4.11 -27.02 -13.76
C SER A 566 2.71 -27.30 -13.21
N ARG A 567 1.68 -26.59 -13.67
CA ARG A 567 0.31 -26.79 -13.21
C ARG A 567 -0.23 -28.19 -13.54
N PRO A 568 -0.84 -28.88 -12.56
CA PRO A 568 -1.47 -30.17 -12.81
C PRO A 568 -2.69 -29.99 -13.71
N THR A 569 -2.98 -31.02 -14.50
CA THR A 569 -4.17 -31.03 -15.38
C THR A 569 -5.46 -30.93 -14.55
N PRO A 570 -6.37 -29.98 -14.89
CA PRO A 570 -7.63 -29.82 -14.17
C PRO A 570 -8.46 -31.10 -14.16
N ARG A 571 -9.08 -31.42 -13.02
CA ARG A 571 -10.01 -32.54 -12.92
C ARG A 571 -11.39 -32.10 -13.40
N ILE A 572 -11.89 -32.72 -14.46
CA ILE A 572 -13.22 -32.44 -15.02
C ILE A 572 -14.24 -33.50 -14.62
N CYS A 573 -15.52 -33.13 -14.69
CA CYS A 573 -16.63 -34.07 -14.52
C CYS A 573 -16.53 -35.21 -15.56
N LEU A 574 -16.59 -36.46 -15.10
CA LEU A 574 -16.54 -37.67 -15.93
C LEU A 574 -17.82 -37.88 -16.76
N ASN A 575 -18.87 -37.09 -16.52
CA ASN A 575 -20.02 -37.07 -17.41
C ASN A 575 -19.63 -36.37 -18.72
N GLN A 576 -19.59 -37.12 -19.81
CA GLN A 576 -19.17 -36.63 -21.13
C GLN A 576 -20.06 -35.51 -21.66
N ASN A 577 -21.28 -35.34 -21.13
CA ASN A 577 -22.17 -34.23 -21.47
C ASN A 577 -22.00 -32.99 -20.57
N CYS A 578 -20.99 -32.95 -19.70
CA CYS A 578 -20.77 -31.89 -18.72
C CYS A 578 -19.42 -31.19 -18.91
N GLY A 579 -19.44 -29.89 -19.18
CA GLY A 579 -18.26 -29.03 -19.25
C GLY A 579 -18.01 -28.29 -17.94
N ARG A 580 -18.00 -29.01 -16.81
CA ARG A 580 -17.64 -28.45 -15.49
C ARG A 580 -16.42 -29.15 -14.93
N THR A 581 -15.60 -28.41 -14.22
CA THR A 581 -14.50 -28.88 -13.39
C THR A 581 -15.04 -29.41 -12.04
N LEU A 582 -14.22 -30.22 -11.37
CA LEU A 582 -14.50 -30.72 -10.03
C LEU A 582 -13.88 -29.77 -9.02
N ASP A 583 -14.58 -28.68 -8.70
CA ASP A 583 -14.24 -27.87 -7.54
C ASP A 583 -14.31 -28.76 -6.29
N GLY A 584 -13.33 -28.68 -5.40
CA GLY A 584 -13.22 -29.50 -4.17
C GLY A 584 -14.37 -29.37 -3.17
N ARG A 585 -15.52 -28.79 -3.55
CA ARG A 585 -16.72 -28.53 -2.75
C ARG A 585 -17.80 -29.61 -2.89
N GLY A 586 -17.45 -30.82 -3.30
CA GLY A 586 -18.36 -31.96 -3.44
C GLY A 586 -18.33 -32.92 -2.24
N THR A 587 -19.38 -33.71 -2.04
CA THR A 587 -19.33 -34.84 -1.09
C THR A 587 -18.26 -35.85 -1.52
N GLN A 588 -17.61 -36.54 -0.58
CA GLN A 588 -16.55 -37.52 -0.89
C GLN A 588 -17.02 -38.56 -1.93
N THR A 589 -18.29 -38.96 -1.88
CA THR A 589 -18.90 -39.87 -2.86
C THR A 589 -18.96 -39.27 -4.27
N ALA A 590 -19.28 -37.99 -4.41
CA ALA A 590 -19.28 -37.31 -5.72
C ALA A 590 -17.86 -37.18 -6.28
N VAL A 591 -16.88 -36.86 -5.44
CA VAL A 591 -15.46 -36.76 -5.81
C VAL A 591 -14.90 -38.12 -6.21
N ASN A 592 -15.25 -39.18 -5.49
CA ASN A 592 -14.85 -40.56 -5.80
C ASN A 592 -15.46 -41.06 -7.12
N LEU A 593 -16.70 -40.68 -7.44
CA LEU A 593 -17.33 -40.99 -8.72
C LEU A 593 -16.86 -40.09 -9.88
N GLY A 594 -16.14 -39.00 -9.57
CA GLY A 594 -15.69 -38.01 -10.55
C GLY A 594 -16.84 -37.18 -11.15
N LEU A 595 -17.92 -36.95 -10.40
CA LEU A 595 -19.08 -36.17 -10.86
C LEU A 595 -19.16 -34.83 -10.13
N CYS A 596 -19.52 -33.76 -10.85
CA CYS A 596 -19.79 -32.47 -10.21
C CYS A 596 -21.09 -32.54 -9.38
N SER A 597 -21.28 -31.59 -8.46
CA SER A 597 -22.45 -31.52 -7.57
C SER A 597 -23.79 -31.60 -8.32
N ILE A 598 -23.88 -30.98 -9.49
CA ILE A 598 -25.10 -30.95 -10.32
C ILE A 598 -25.35 -32.30 -11.00
N CYS A 599 -24.30 -32.99 -11.48
CA CYS A 599 -24.44 -34.32 -12.07
C CYS A 599 -24.71 -35.39 -11.00
N PHE A 600 -24.19 -35.20 -9.78
CA PHE A 600 -24.39 -36.11 -8.67
C PHE A 600 -25.71 -35.90 -7.92
N GLY A 601 -26.23 -34.67 -7.85
CA GLY A 601 -27.48 -34.34 -7.14
C GLY A 601 -28.66 -35.29 -7.45
N PRO A 602 -28.93 -35.62 -8.72
CA PRO A 602 -29.99 -36.58 -9.09
C PRO A 602 -29.75 -38.03 -8.65
N LEU A 603 -28.54 -38.37 -8.20
CA LEU A 603 -28.13 -39.70 -7.71
C LEU A 603 -27.99 -39.74 -6.17
N TYR A 604 -27.95 -38.57 -5.53
CA TYR A 604 -27.79 -38.42 -4.09
C TYR A 604 -29.03 -38.87 -3.32
N VAL A 605 -28.81 -39.68 -2.29
CA VAL A 605 -29.81 -40.11 -1.31
C VAL A 605 -29.06 -40.32 0.00
N ASP A 606 -29.64 -39.90 1.12
CA ASP A 606 -29.05 -40.00 2.47
C ASP A 606 -29.14 -41.42 3.08
N THR A 607 -29.24 -42.46 2.24
CA THR A 607 -29.31 -43.86 2.68
C THR A 607 -27.93 -44.49 2.68
N TYR A 608 -27.51 -45.07 3.82
CA TYR A 608 -26.26 -45.80 3.93
C TYR A 608 -26.23 -47.03 3.00
N ASP A 609 -25.32 -47.02 2.00
CA ASP A 609 -25.17 -48.05 0.97
C ASP A 609 -23.68 -48.45 0.80
N PRO A 610 -23.13 -49.31 1.68
CA PRO A 610 -21.71 -49.65 1.69
C PRO A 610 -21.26 -50.49 0.49
N GLU A 611 -22.17 -51.21 -0.17
CA GLU A 611 -21.88 -52.01 -1.36
C GLU A 611 -22.14 -51.27 -2.69
N GLY A 612 -22.69 -50.04 -2.64
CA GLY A 612 -23.05 -49.24 -3.82
C GLY A 612 -24.15 -49.85 -4.69
N LYS A 613 -24.87 -50.88 -4.21
CA LYS A 613 -25.90 -51.59 -4.99
C LYS A 613 -27.12 -50.72 -5.24
N ALA A 614 -27.51 -49.89 -4.26
CA ALA A 614 -28.62 -48.97 -4.42
C ALA A 614 -28.25 -47.83 -5.37
N LEU A 615 -27.01 -47.33 -5.29
CA LEU A 615 -26.47 -46.35 -6.24
C LEU A 615 -26.44 -46.91 -7.67
N ARG A 616 -25.96 -48.15 -7.86
CA ARG A 616 -25.96 -48.84 -9.16
C ARG A 616 -27.36 -48.89 -9.78
N ARG A 617 -28.37 -49.31 -9.00
CA ARG A 617 -29.78 -49.35 -9.44
C ARG A 617 -30.35 -47.97 -9.75
N ARG A 618 -29.85 -46.90 -9.13
CA ARG A 618 -30.27 -45.51 -9.44
C ARG A 618 -29.69 -45.04 -10.77
N ILE A 619 -28.40 -45.32 -11.02
CA ILE A 619 -27.74 -45.01 -12.29
C ILE A 619 -28.42 -45.79 -13.43
N GLU A 620 -28.70 -47.08 -13.23
CA GLU A 620 -29.42 -47.92 -14.19
C GLU A 620 -30.81 -47.37 -14.52
N ARG A 621 -31.61 -47.01 -13.50
CA ARG A 621 -32.93 -46.39 -13.69
C ARG A 621 -32.87 -45.07 -14.46
N ARG A 622 -31.84 -44.25 -14.22
CA ARG A 622 -31.61 -43.01 -14.96
C ARG A 622 -31.37 -43.29 -16.44
N TYR A 623 -30.45 -44.20 -16.75
CA TYR A 623 -30.17 -44.62 -18.14
C TYR A 623 -31.40 -45.18 -18.85
N LEU A 624 -32.17 -46.03 -18.17
CA LEU A 624 -33.38 -46.62 -18.69
C LEU A 624 -34.45 -45.55 -19.00
N SER A 625 -34.64 -44.59 -18.10
CA SER A 625 -35.55 -43.46 -18.33
C SER A 625 -35.10 -42.57 -19.51
N GLN A 626 -33.83 -42.15 -19.56
CA GLN A 626 -33.35 -41.27 -20.64
C GLN A 626 -33.42 -41.95 -22.02
N MET A 627 -33.25 -43.27 -22.12
CA MET A 627 -33.31 -43.99 -23.40
C MET A 627 -34.74 -44.38 -23.81
N MET A 628 -35.67 -44.60 -22.87
CA MET A 628 -37.06 -44.93 -23.19
C MET A 628 -37.96 -43.71 -23.38
N SER A 629 -37.98 -42.80 -22.40
CA SER A 629 -38.84 -41.61 -22.42
C SER A 629 -38.14 -40.39 -23.03
N GLY A 630 -36.81 -40.31 -22.91
CA GLY A 630 -36.07 -39.09 -23.21
C GLY A 630 -36.16 -38.07 -22.08
N CYS A 631 -35.39 -36.99 -22.20
CA CYS A 631 -35.36 -35.91 -21.21
C CYS A 631 -36.30 -34.73 -21.56
N GLY A 632 -36.92 -34.74 -22.75
CA GLY A 632 -37.87 -33.71 -23.20
C GLY A 632 -37.25 -32.34 -23.54
N LYS A 633 -35.93 -32.19 -23.44
CA LYS A 633 -35.22 -30.93 -23.69
C LYS A 633 -34.75 -30.84 -25.15
N PRO A 634 -35.10 -29.79 -25.91
CA PRO A 634 -34.81 -29.70 -27.35
C PRO A 634 -33.32 -29.48 -27.66
N TRP A 635 -32.56 -28.90 -26.74
CA TRP A 635 -31.12 -28.66 -26.85
C TRP A 635 -30.26 -29.87 -26.41
N CYS A 636 -30.88 -30.96 -25.97
CA CYS A 636 -30.16 -32.15 -25.55
C CYS A 636 -29.42 -32.77 -26.73
N GLN A 637 -28.11 -32.98 -26.61
CA GLN A 637 -27.29 -33.66 -27.62
C GLN A 637 -26.68 -34.98 -27.11
N ASN A 638 -27.21 -35.53 -26.00
CA ASN A 638 -26.69 -36.76 -25.40
C ASN A 638 -27.02 -37.99 -26.27
N GLU A 639 -26.01 -38.79 -26.59
CA GLU A 639 -26.14 -40.04 -27.36
C GLU A 639 -26.99 -41.09 -26.66
N TYR A 640 -26.98 -41.12 -25.34
CA TYR A 640 -27.73 -42.09 -24.56
C TYR A 640 -29.11 -41.55 -24.14
N CYS A 641 -29.66 -40.57 -24.87
CA CYS A 641 -30.97 -39.99 -24.63
C CYS A 641 -31.84 -40.08 -25.87
N LYS A 642 -33.09 -40.53 -25.74
CA LYS A 642 -34.05 -40.59 -26.86
C LYS A 642 -34.26 -39.22 -27.52
N THR A 643 -34.49 -38.18 -26.71
CA THR A 643 -34.64 -36.80 -27.20
C THR A 643 -33.35 -36.30 -27.87
N GLY A 644 -32.18 -36.65 -27.31
CA GLY A 644 -30.90 -36.23 -27.87
C GLY A 644 -30.55 -36.89 -29.20
N LYS A 645 -30.86 -38.17 -29.36
CA LYS A 645 -30.75 -38.88 -30.64
C LYS A 645 -31.65 -38.29 -31.72
N GLN A 646 -32.85 -37.85 -31.36
CA GLN A 646 -33.80 -37.21 -32.29
C GLN A 646 -33.37 -35.79 -32.69
N ALA A 647 -32.71 -35.06 -31.78
CA ALA A 647 -32.26 -33.68 -32.03
C ALA A 647 -30.93 -33.60 -32.82
N ARG A 648 -30.16 -34.69 -32.91
CA ARG A 648 -28.89 -34.73 -33.63
C ARG A 648 -29.13 -34.85 -35.15
N PRO A 649 -28.54 -33.97 -35.97
CA PRO A 649 -28.55 -34.13 -37.42
C PRO A 649 -27.55 -35.24 -37.80
N SER A 650 -28.00 -36.49 -37.85
CA SER A 650 -27.21 -37.60 -38.40
C SER A 650 -27.46 -37.72 -39.90
N SER A 651 -26.37 -37.76 -40.65
CA SER A 651 -26.23 -38.07 -42.07
C SER A 651 -26.53 -39.53 -42.44
N THR A 652 -27.12 -40.31 -41.54
CA THR A 652 -27.55 -41.69 -41.80
C THR A 652 -29.07 -41.77 -41.69
N SER A 653 -29.71 -41.83 -42.86
CA SER A 653 -31.13 -42.07 -43.05
C SER A 653 -31.57 -43.37 -42.38
N GLY A 654 -32.17 -43.25 -41.20
CA GLY A 654 -32.86 -44.34 -40.53
C GLY A 654 -33.50 -43.88 -39.23
N ALA A 655 -34.83 -43.75 -39.23
CA ALA A 655 -35.59 -43.54 -38.00
C ALA A 655 -35.20 -44.63 -36.98
N SER A 656 -34.54 -44.25 -35.89
CA SER A 656 -34.14 -45.17 -34.84
C SER A 656 -35.40 -45.80 -34.24
N ALA A 657 -35.63 -47.09 -34.50
CA ALA A 657 -36.72 -47.84 -33.89
C ALA A 657 -36.64 -47.73 -32.35
N PRO A 658 -37.78 -47.64 -31.64
CA PRO A 658 -37.78 -47.60 -30.19
C PRO A 658 -37.12 -48.87 -29.65
N LEU A 659 -35.97 -48.73 -29.01
CA LEU A 659 -35.27 -49.82 -28.35
C LEU A 659 -36.17 -50.35 -27.21
N GLY A 660 -36.46 -51.65 -27.21
CA GLY A 660 -37.13 -52.30 -26.09
C GLY A 660 -36.27 -52.26 -24.83
N ALA A 661 -36.90 -52.34 -23.65
CA ALA A 661 -36.20 -52.26 -22.37
C ALA A 661 -35.03 -53.27 -22.24
N ALA A 662 -35.18 -54.48 -22.80
CA ALA A 662 -34.12 -55.49 -22.82
C ALA A 662 -32.89 -55.06 -23.63
N ALA A 663 -33.08 -54.40 -24.78
CA ALA A 663 -31.99 -53.89 -25.61
C ALA A 663 -31.29 -52.70 -24.95
N ILE A 664 -32.04 -51.85 -24.25
CA ILE A 664 -31.48 -50.73 -23.48
C ILE A 664 -30.62 -51.25 -22.32
N LEU A 665 -31.10 -52.24 -21.57
CA LEU A 665 -30.34 -52.85 -20.47
C LEU A 665 -29.07 -53.54 -20.98
N ALA A 666 -29.12 -54.20 -22.14
CA ALA A 666 -27.93 -54.78 -22.77
C ALA A 666 -26.88 -53.71 -23.15
N ALA A 667 -27.31 -52.54 -23.61
CA ALA A 667 -26.40 -51.43 -23.95
C ALA A 667 -25.83 -50.70 -22.73
N VAL A 668 -26.58 -50.63 -21.63
CA VAL A 668 -26.19 -49.90 -20.40
C VAL A 668 -25.33 -50.75 -19.47
N ARG A 669 -25.47 -52.08 -19.50
CA ARG A 669 -24.75 -53.00 -18.61
C ARG A 669 -23.21 -52.84 -18.66
N PRO A 670 -22.55 -52.73 -19.83
CA PRO A 670 -21.11 -52.45 -19.90
C PRO A 670 -20.70 -51.11 -19.27
N LEU A 671 -21.54 -50.08 -19.41
CA LEU A 671 -21.29 -48.76 -18.81
C LEU A 671 -21.38 -48.81 -17.28
N LEU A 672 -22.34 -49.58 -16.74
CA LEU A 672 -22.50 -49.75 -15.29
C LEU A 672 -21.40 -50.63 -14.68
N ASP A 673 -20.94 -51.65 -15.39
CA ASP A 673 -19.88 -52.55 -14.93
C ASP A 673 -18.50 -51.88 -14.91
N ALA A 674 -18.28 -50.88 -15.77
CA ALA A 674 -17.05 -50.08 -15.77
C ALA A 674 -16.95 -49.10 -14.59
N VAL A 675 -18.07 -48.69 -13.98
CA VAL A 675 -18.07 -47.69 -12.90
C VAL A 675 -17.59 -48.31 -11.59
N ASN A 676 -16.54 -47.73 -11.00
CA ASN A 676 -16.10 -48.13 -9.69
C ASN A 676 -17.01 -47.55 -8.59
N LEU A 677 -17.83 -48.41 -7.99
CA LEU A 677 -18.74 -48.05 -6.91
C LEU A 677 -18.20 -48.42 -5.52
N ARG A 678 -17.09 -49.18 -5.47
CA ARG A 678 -16.42 -49.55 -4.22
C ARG A 678 -15.41 -48.44 -3.94
N GLY A 679 -15.64 -47.63 -2.91
CA GLY A 679 -14.89 -46.41 -2.58
C GLY A 679 -13.39 -46.56 -2.27
N ASN A 680 -12.75 -47.65 -2.71
CA ASN A 680 -11.33 -47.96 -2.53
C ASN A 680 -10.43 -47.21 -3.54
N ALA A 681 -10.97 -46.75 -4.67
CA ALA A 681 -10.23 -46.00 -5.69
C ALA A 681 -11.16 -45.03 -6.44
N PRO A 682 -10.64 -43.90 -6.96
CA PRO A 682 -11.43 -42.99 -7.77
C PRO A 682 -11.91 -43.67 -9.06
N ASN A 683 -13.16 -43.44 -9.42
CA ASN A 683 -13.73 -43.90 -10.67
C ASN A 683 -13.05 -43.18 -11.86
N THR A 684 -12.74 -43.91 -12.91
CA THR A 684 -12.21 -43.39 -14.18
C THR A 684 -13.18 -43.59 -15.34
N ALA A 685 -14.25 -44.38 -15.14
CA ALA A 685 -15.22 -44.67 -16.19
C ALA A 685 -16.12 -43.47 -16.50
N PRO A 686 -16.41 -43.21 -17.79
CA PRO A 686 -17.23 -42.08 -18.21
C PRO A 686 -18.72 -42.31 -17.92
N PHE A 687 -19.43 -41.21 -17.66
CA PHE A 687 -20.90 -41.19 -17.58
C PHE A 687 -21.49 -40.49 -18.81
N TYR A 688 -22.73 -40.86 -19.15
CA TYR A 688 -23.49 -40.30 -20.27
C TYR A 688 -24.90 -39.93 -19.82
N LEU A 689 -24.96 -39.18 -18.73
CA LEU A 689 -26.23 -38.75 -18.12
C LEU A 689 -26.64 -37.39 -18.72
N CYS A 690 -27.93 -37.18 -18.91
CA CYS A 690 -28.45 -35.87 -19.31
C CYS A 690 -28.13 -34.80 -18.25
N THR A 691 -27.59 -33.67 -18.68
CA THR A 691 -27.19 -32.54 -17.84
C THR A 691 -28.12 -31.34 -18.03
N ASP A 692 -27.76 -30.20 -17.43
CA ASP A 692 -28.36 -28.90 -17.68
C ASP A 692 -27.78 -28.22 -18.95
N GLN A 693 -28.47 -27.21 -19.45
CA GLN A 693 -28.14 -26.55 -20.71
C GLN A 693 -26.74 -25.92 -20.68
N THR A 694 -26.40 -25.25 -19.57
CA THR A 694 -25.10 -24.57 -19.45
C THR A 694 -23.95 -25.58 -19.45
N GLY A 695 -24.09 -26.69 -18.71
CA GLY A 695 -23.08 -27.75 -18.69
C GLY A 695 -22.86 -28.39 -20.06
N GLN A 696 -23.93 -28.62 -20.82
CA GLN A 696 -23.83 -29.22 -22.16
C GLN A 696 -23.27 -28.23 -23.20
N GLN A 697 -23.69 -26.96 -23.17
CA GLN A 697 -23.16 -25.92 -24.06
C GLN A 697 -21.66 -25.68 -23.82
N ARG A 698 -21.23 -25.59 -22.55
CA ARG A 698 -19.81 -25.46 -22.20
C ARG A 698 -18.98 -26.65 -22.66
N ARG A 699 -19.55 -27.85 -22.60
CA ARG A 699 -18.89 -29.06 -23.08
C ARG A 699 -18.63 -29.00 -24.59
N ILE A 700 -19.65 -28.65 -25.37
CA ILE A 700 -19.55 -28.50 -26.82
C ILE A 700 -18.52 -27.41 -27.17
N ALA A 701 -18.56 -26.27 -26.49
CA ALA A 701 -17.58 -25.19 -26.67
C ALA A 701 -16.14 -25.66 -26.38
N ALA A 702 -15.92 -26.39 -25.29
CA ALA A 702 -14.60 -26.93 -24.94
C ALA A 702 -14.09 -27.98 -25.94
N GLU A 703 -14.99 -28.83 -26.46
CA GLU A 703 -14.64 -29.81 -27.50
C GLU A 703 -14.25 -29.11 -28.80
N MET A 704 -14.99 -28.08 -29.23
CA MET A 704 -14.64 -27.25 -30.40
C MET A 704 -13.24 -26.63 -30.23
N LEU A 705 -12.95 -25.99 -29.09
CA LEU A 705 -11.64 -25.39 -28.81
C LEU A 705 -10.51 -26.43 -28.83
N SER A 706 -10.74 -27.63 -28.30
CA SER A 706 -9.72 -28.69 -28.31
C SER A 706 -9.39 -29.19 -29.72
N THR A 707 -10.35 -29.13 -30.65
CA THR A 707 -10.16 -29.55 -32.05
C THR A 707 -9.67 -28.43 -32.97
N GLU A 708 -9.98 -27.17 -32.64
CA GLU A 708 -9.64 -25.99 -33.45
C GLU A 708 -8.11 -25.81 -33.60
N GLY A 709 -7.36 -26.04 -32.52
CA GLY A 709 -5.89 -25.96 -32.55
C GLY A 709 -5.22 -26.91 -33.55
N ALA A 710 -5.85 -28.04 -33.87
CA ALA A 710 -5.30 -29.00 -34.84
C ALA A 710 -5.45 -28.56 -36.30
N VAL A 711 -6.29 -27.57 -36.60
CA VAL A 711 -6.64 -27.15 -37.96
C VAL A 711 -5.97 -25.82 -38.33
N ALA A 712 -5.68 -24.96 -37.35
CA ALA A 712 -5.29 -23.57 -37.57
C ALA A 712 -3.80 -23.24 -37.31
N ASP A 713 -2.90 -24.23 -37.39
CA ASP A 713 -1.45 -24.06 -37.10
C ASP A 713 -1.16 -23.41 -35.73
N GLY A 714 -2.14 -23.50 -34.83
CA GLY A 714 -2.15 -22.88 -33.50
C GLY A 714 -1.86 -23.91 -32.40
N LYS A 715 -1.60 -23.42 -31.18
CA LYS A 715 -1.34 -24.29 -30.04
C LYS A 715 -2.53 -25.20 -29.73
N THR A 716 -2.29 -26.50 -29.62
CA THR A 716 -3.30 -27.49 -29.21
C THR A 716 -3.32 -27.63 -27.69
N TYR A 717 -4.50 -27.62 -27.08
CA TYR A 717 -4.67 -27.75 -25.63
C TYR A 717 -5.45 -29.02 -25.30
N ALA A 718 -5.10 -29.66 -24.19
CA ALA A 718 -5.84 -30.84 -23.74
C ALA A 718 -7.26 -30.46 -23.29
N LEU A 719 -8.24 -31.32 -23.58
CA LEU A 719 -9.65 -31.08 -23.28
C LEU A 719 -9.95 -30.61 -21.84
N PRO A 720 -9.29 -31.13 -20.78
CA PRO A 720 -9.53 -30.66 -19.42
C PRO A 720 -9.21 -29.16 -19.22
N TRP A 721 -8.18 -28.65 -19.91
CA TRP A 721 -7.85 -27.23 -19.91
C TRP A 721 -8.90 -26.40 -20.63
N CYS A 722 -9.38 -26.86 -21.79
CA CYS A 722 -10.46 -26.19 -22.52
C CYS A 722 -11.75 -26.11 -21.70
N VAL A 723 -12.09 -27.17 -20.95
CA VAL A 723 -13.25 -27.17 -20.04
C VAL A 723 -13.07 -26.14 -18.93
N SER A 724 -11.89 -26.10 -18.30
CA SER A 724 -11.58 -25.11 -17.25
C SER A 724 -11.64 -23.67 -17.78
N ALA A 725 -11.13 -23.42 -18.98
CA ALA A 725 -11.17 -22.11 -19.62
C ALA A 725 -12.61 -21.64 -19.84
N VAL A 726 -13.41 -22.48 -20.49
CA VAL A 726 -14.82 -22.18 -20.82
C VAL A 726 -15.69 -22.00 -19.57
N GLU A 727 -15.40 -22.73 -18.50
CA GLU A 727 -16.07 -22.54 -17.22
C GLU A 727 -15.71 -21.19 -16.57
N THR A 728 -14.43 -20.84 -16.54
CA THR A 728 -13.92 -19.58 -15.97
C THR A 728 -14.42 -18.36 -16.73
N THR A 729 -14.52 -18.45 -18.06
CA THR A 729 -14.97 -17.34 -18.93
C THR A 729 -16.48 -17.35 -19.20
N ALA A 730 -17.23 -18.17 -18.46
CA ALA A 730 -18.68 -18.31 -18.58
C ALA A 730 -19.20 -18.62 -19.99
N GLY A 731 -18.40 -19.27 -20.84
CA GLY A 731 -18.79 -19.68 -22.20
C GLY A 731 -18.35 -18.76 -23.33
N ASN A 732 -17.59 -17.69 -23.06
CA ASN A 732 -17.04 -16.83 -24.12
C ASN A 732 -15.77 -17.47 -24.72
N LEU A 733 -15.80 -17.73 -26.03
CA LEU A 733 -14.71 -18.42 -26.75
C LEU A 733 -13.43 -17.58 -26.86
N ASP A 734 -13.53 -16.28 -27.14
CA ASP A 734 -12.35 -15.43 -27.34
C ASP A 734 -11.57 -15.27 -26.03
N LYS A 735 -12.28 -14.99 -24.94
CA LYS A 735 -11.68 -14.95 -23.60
C LYS A 735 -11.14 -16.31 -23.17
N ALA A 736 -11.77 -17.41 -23.59
CA ALA A 736 -11.28 -18.75 -23.28
C ALA A 736 -9.95 -19.05 -23.99
N ARG A 737 -9.75 -18.55 -25.22
CA ARG A 737 -8.47 -18.67 -25.94
C ARG A 737 -7.35 -17.91 -25.22
N GLU A 738 -7.60 -16.65 -24.87
CA GLU A 738 -6.65 -15.83 -24.09
C GLU A 738 -6.30 -16.48 -22.74
N TRP A 739 -7.29 -17.05 -22.06
CA TRP A 739 -7.07 -17.77 -20.82
C TRP A 739 -6.19 -19.01 -21.01
N LEU A 740 -6.40 -19.78 -22.09
CA LEU A 740 -5.59 -20.96 -22.39
C LEU A 740 -4.13 -20.60 -22.67
N GLU A 741 -3.88 -19.53 -23.41
CA GLU A 741 -2.52 -19.05 -23.70
C GLU A 741 -1.76 -18.66 -22.43
N ASN A 742 -2.45 -17.98 -21.51
CA ASN A 742 -1.84 -17.46 -20.29
C ASN A 742 -1.68 -18.51 -19.18
N TRP A 743 -2.57 -19.50 -19.10
CA TRP A 743 -2.69 -20.37 -17.92
C TRP A 743 -2.58 -21.87 -18.18
N ALA A 744 -2.64 -22.33 -19.44
CA ALA A 744 -2.56 -23.74 -19.78
C ALA A 744 -1.28 -24.07 -20.57
N PRO A 745 -0.64 -25.23 -20.31
CA PRO A 745 0.42 -25.75 -21.15
C PRO A 745 -0.16 -26.29 -22.46
N ALA A 746 0.46 -25.94 -23.60
CA ALA A 746 0.11 -26.55 -24.87
C ALA A 746 0.63 -27.99 -24.95
N GLN A 747 -0.03 -28.85 -25.75
CA GLN A 747 0.41 -30.23 -25.93
C GLN A 747 1.80 -30.26 -26.59
N GLY A 748 2.77 -30.84 -25.90
CA GLY A 748 4.17 -30.95 -26.37
C GLY A 748 5.15 -29.92 -25.81
N GLU A 749 4.68 -28.81 -25.19
CA GLU A 749 5.58 -27.77 -24.62
C GLU A 749 6.38 -28.25 -23.39
N GLY A 750 5.96 -29.33 -22.72
CA GLY A 750 6.58 -29.84 -21.48
C GLY A 750 7.62 -30.94 -21.65
N THR A 751 7.78 -31.51 -22.85
CA THR A 751 8.67 -32.69 -23.06
C THR A 751 10.10 -32.34 -23.48
N GLU A 752 10.37 -31.12 -23.94
CA GLU A 752 11.71 -30.73 -24.42
C GLU A 752 12.58 -30.02 -23.37
N SER A 753 12.00 -29.52 -22.28
CA SER A 753 12.69 -28.69 -21.30
C SER A 753 13.45 -29.45 -20.18
N PHE A 754 13.37 -30.79 -20.16
CA PHE A 754 14.12 -31.64 -19.21
C PHE A 754 15.36 -32.33 -19.83
N GLN A 755 15.75 -32.00 -21.06
CA GLN A 755 16.91 -32.58 -21.76
C GLN A 755 18.06 -31.59 -22.06
N ARG A 756 18.12 -30.43 -21.40
CA ARG A 756 19.32 -29.58 -21.42
C ARG A 756 19.83 -29.24 -20.04
#